data_AF-A0AAE9DMJ6-F1
#
_entry.id   AF-A0AAE9DMJ6-F1
#
_cell.length_a   1.000
_cell.length_b   1.000
_cell.length_c   1.000
_cell.angle_alpha   90.00
_cell.angle_beta   90.00
_cell.angle_gamma   90.00
#
_symmetry.space_group_name_H-M   'P 1'
#
loop_
_entity.id
_entity.type
_entity.pdbx_description
1 polymer ?
#
loop_
_entity_poly.entity_id
_entity_poly.type
_entity_poly.pdbx_seq_one_letter_code
_entity_poly.pdbx_strand_id
1 'polypeptide(L)'
;MERMGYKAGEGLGKNKQGIQEPIAISFREGKAGLGHEQWDDSTENKIVEETVIWMTNIDEGIRREICDKLIKDDQWMVVRKEKKVIDDETKFCSEKKLKDMLEAKNVFDSMSEKDIREARTRANPYETIGSAFFLNRSAMKTANMDKIYDWILSRENTGNNSFLLKNPLQEGTTAENVDRHEDLFYFADVCAGPGGFSEYMLWRKAFYNAKGFGFTLAGKDDFKLQKFTASSAYFFETFYGTKKNGDVMDPENIDSLEKFISEGTDGQGVHLMMADGAFSVQGQENIQEILSKRLYLCQLLVSLCIVREGGNFLCNLFDIFTPFSVGLIYLMRVCYDSISLHKPHTSRPANSERFVVCKGLRIECARVVKEYLKRVNRKLDELKNKNSKDDVMELMPLDVIKSDEQFMKEIIEHNEVLAHRQTVYLQKYKSFAKNQGQFDKDQGSLRDECLKYWQVPNKQRPRGGDRGSRNGNQERLNPNVVLGKYTSKICGEAELGNKFPEFSISMLQSKIPSNIPYEEYRFVALGAASDPQLLIGTGDAVFIYRHGHFEQIDRDYARIPENTILLVDCAEEVKTDGSKIRISSDPHMIRIVDAAVLYGDNVSQLPYEARMKAAQKFALALKLTKKTIQIGWGFRAKDITPHQVCCAQTYSLKELDEFQSNLIELKQRGEVTVLFKEGDRQFKTQSLRLTRIIKQDWQMGWSKSQQVPYVHSPLHQKEGSILEDQWKKREIHSSFWDSVILTNKDKQKMTEMMQHGHNAVPSTNWSWKPCMRTEYGPYKIMNHPEAFDGKPTISAIKSQIAETDLSTQRSKYTPLTAL
;
A
#
# COMPACT_ATOMS: atom_id res chain seq x y z
N MET A 1 -60.19 -7.42 24.14
CA MET A 1 -59.07 -6.50 23.89
C MET A 1 -59.25 -5.14 24.58
N GLU A 2 -60.47 -4.63 24.79
CA GLU A 2 -60.72 -3.38 25.53
C GLU A 2 -60.12 -3.33 26.95
N ARG A 3 -60.19 -4.43 27.71
CA ARG A 3 -59.56 -4.53 29.05
C ARG A 3 -58.02 -4.42 29.05
N MET A 4 -57.38 -4.45 27.88
CA MET A 4 -55.92 -4.24 27.71
C MET A 4 -55.58 -2.88 27.08
N GLY A 5 -56.53 -1.92 27.05
CA GLY A 5 -56.31 -0.56 26.53
C GLY A 5 -56.45 -0.42 25.01
N TYR A 6 -57.03 -1.41 24.32
CA TYR A 6 -57.32 -1.33 22.89
C TYR A 6 -58.47 -0.34 22.62
N LYS A 7 -58.21 0.64 21.72
CA LYS A 7 -59.22 1.52 21.11
C LYS A 7 -59.30 1.22 19.61
N ALA A 8 -60.51 1.20 19.06
CA ALA A 8 -60.71 0.97 17.63
C ALA A 8 -59.96 2.03 16.80
N GLY A 9 -59.09 1.59 15.88
CA GLY A 9 -58.27 2.46 15.03
C GLY A 9 -56.86 2.79 15.54
N GLU A 10 -56.43 2.27 16.70
CA GLU A 10 -55.10 2.52 17.27
C GLU A 10 -54.29 1.23 17.48
N GLY A 11 -52.96 1.32 17.35
CA GLY A 11 -52.04 0.20 17.54
C GLY A 11 -51.95 -0.27 18.99
N LEU A 12 -51.81 -1.57 19.24
CA LEU A 12 -51.69 -2.11 20.61
C LEU A 12 -50.39 -1.67 21.30
N GLY A 13 -50.48 -1.17 22.54
CA GLY A 13 -49.35 -0.79 23.41
C GLY A 13 -49.58 0.54 24.15
N LYS A 14 -48.86 0.76 25.27
CA LYS A 14 -49.03 1.95 26.14
C LYS A 14 -48.85 3.30 25.41
N ASN A 15 -48.14 3.28 24.27
CA ASN A 15 -47.86 4.44 23.40
C ASN A 15 -48.45 4.31 21.98
N LYS A 16 -49.41 3.41 21.74
CA LYS A 16 -50.10 3.24 20.44
C LYS A 16 -49.23 2.82 19.25
N GLN A 17 -48.12 2.12 19.51
CA GLN A 17 -47.09 1.80 18.50
C GLN A 17 -47.28 0.43 17.82
N GLY A 18 -48.31 -0.33 18.21
CA GLY A 18 -48.59 -1.63 17.60
C GLY A 18 -49.02 -1.50 16.14
N ILE A 19 -48.77 -2.54 15.37
CA ILE A 19 -49.14 -2.63 13.95
C ILE A 19 -50.67 -2.48 13.82
N GLN A 20 -51.11 -1.49 13.04
CA GLN A 20 -52.53 -1.17 12.81
C GLN A 20 -53.17 -2.04 11.72
N GLU A 21 -52.37 -2.53 10.79
CA GLU A 21 -52.86 -3.35 9.68
C GLU A 21 -52.90 -4.84 10.06
N PRO A 22 -53.95 -5.58 9.68
CA PRO A 22 -53.93 -7.04 9.77
C PRO A 22 -52.67 -7.56 9.05
N ILE A 23 -51.97 -8.51 9.68
CA ILE A 23 -50.89 -9.25 9.00
C ILE A 23 -51.50 -9.80 7.70
N ALA A 24 -51.05 -9.27 6.56
CA ALA A 24 -51.50 -9.74 5.27
C ALA A 24 -51.25 -11.24 5.21
N ILE A 25 -52.32 -12.02 5.17
CA ILE A 25 -52.24 -13.46 4.97
C ILE A 25 -51.57 -13.63 3.62
N SER A 26 -50.34 -14.13 3.64
CA SER A 26 -49.63 -14.52 2.42
C SER A 26 -50.55 -15.46 1.66
N PHE A 27 -51.00 -15.05 0.47
CA PHE A 27 -51.58 -15.96 -0.48
C PHE A 27 -50.49 -16.98 -0.81
N ARG A 28 -50.53 -18.14 -0.15
CA ARG A 28 -49.92 -19.35 -0.69
C ARG A 28 -50.73 -19.66 -1.94
N GLU A 29 -50.27 -19.16 -3.08
CA GLU A 29 -50.65 -19.75 -4.35
C GLU A 29 -50.44 -21.27 -4.24
N GLY A 30 -51.43 -21.99 -4.73
CA GLY A 30 -51.60 -23.41 -4.47
C GLY A 30 -50.35 -24.23 -4.76
N LYS A 31 -50.27 -25.41 -4.13
CA LYS A 31 -49.32 -26.44 -4.53
C LYS A 31 -49.44 -26.66 -6.04
N ALA A 32 -48.53 -26.06 -6.80
CA ALA A 32 -48.32 -26.40 -8.20
C ALA A 32 -47.98 -27.89 -8.24
N GLY A 33 -48.73 -28.61 -9.07
CA GLY A 33 -48.68 -30.06 -9.17
C GLY A 33 -47.30 -30.60 -9.55
N LEU A 34 -47.17 -31.91 -9.34
CA LEU A 34 -46.03 -32.79 -9.61
C LEU A 34 -45.59 -32.77 -11.09
N GLY A 35 -44.93 -31.71 -11.50
CA GLY A 35 -44.24 -31.57 -12.78
C GLY A 35 -43.03 -30.67 -12.59
N HIS A 36 -41.99 -31.15 -11.91
CA HIS A 36 -40.78 -30.37 -11.66
C HIS A 36 -39.85 -30.44 -12.88
N GLU A 37 -39.79 -29.37 -13.67
CA GLU A 37 -38.65 -29.13 -14.57
C GLU A 37 -37.39 -28.93 -13.71
N GLN A 38 -36.56 -29.97 -13.63
CA GLN A 38 -35.27 -29.91 -12.97
C GLN A 38 -34.24 -29.26 -13.90
N TRP A 39 -33.41 -28.35 -13.38
CA TRP A 39 -32.32 -27.77 -14.14
C TRP A 39 -31.34 -28.87 -14.58
N ASP A 40 -30.94 -28.84 -15.85
CA ASP A 40 -29.95 -29.75 -16.39
C ASP A 40 -28.53 -29.21 -16.13
N ASP A 41 -27.86 -29.78 -15.13
CA ASP A 41 -26.50 -29.38 -14.74
C ASP A 41 -25.46 -29.61 -15.87
N SER A 42 -25.75 -30.44 -16.88
CA SER A 42 -24.82 -30.69 -18.01
C SER A 42 -24.67 -29.49 -18.96
N THR A 43 -25.58 -28.51 -18.85
CA THR A 43 -25.53 -27.26 -19.61
C THR A 43 -24.47 -26.28 -19.11
N GLU A 44 -23.86 -26.56 -17.96
CA GLU A 44 -22.90 -25.67 -17.29
C GLU A 44 -21.52 -26.33 -17.22
N ASN A 45 -20.49 -25.60 -17.65
CA ASN A 45 -19.11 -25.99 -17.41
C ASN A 45 -18.58 -25.34 -16.12
N LYS A 46 -18.40 -26.13 -15.08
CA LYS A 46 -17.89 -25.69 -13.77
C LYS A 46 -16.40 -26.04 -13.69
N ILE A 47 -15.55 -25.04 -13.84
CA ILE A 47 -14.09 -25.19 -13.84
C ILE A 47 -13.47 -24.24 -12.83
N VAL A 48 -12.26 -24.58 -12.38
CA VAL A 48 -11.48 -23.73 -11.45
C VAL A 48 -10.53 -22.83 -12.22
N GLU A 49 -9.89 -23.37 -13.25
CA GLU A 49 -8.91 -22.66 -14.06
C GLU A 49 -9.61 -21.94 -15.22
N GLU A 50 -9.40 -20.63 -15.30
CA GLU A 50 -9.98 -19.79 -16.35
C GLU A 50 -8.94 -19.52 -17.44
N THR A 51 -9.35 -19.69 -18.69
CA THR A 51 -8.50 -19.35 -19.84
C THR A 51 -8.61 -17.86 -20.16
N VAL A 52 -7.48 -17.16 -20.14
CA VAL A 52 -7.37 -15.77 -20.58
C VAL A 52 -7.12 -15.71 -22.09
N ILE A 53 -7.87 -14.87 -22.78
CA ILE A 53 -7.71 -14.63 -24.22
C ILE A 53 -7.29 -13.17 -24.42
N TRP A 54 -6.04 -12.97 -24.80
CA TRP A 54 -5.54 -11.67 -25.23
C TRP A 54 -5.99 -11.38 -26.67
N MET A 55 -6.47 -10.17 -26.91
CA MET A 55 -6.78 -9.70 -28.26
C MET A 55 -5.51 -9.61 -29.11
N THR A 56 -5.67 -9.81 -30.42
CA THR A 56 -4.55 -9.71 -31.36
C THR A 56 -3.91 -8.33 -31.29
N ASN A 57 -2.58 -8.26 -31.27
CA ASN A 57 -1.89 -6.96 -31.21
C ASN A 57 -2.16 -6.14 -32.48
N ILE A 58 -2.22 -4.82 -32.34
CA ILE A 58 -2.36 -3.88 -33.46
C ILE A 58 -0.99 -3.53 -34.03
N ASP A 59 -0.88 -3.49 -35.35
CA ASP A 59 0.36 -3.14 -36.06
C ASP A 59 0.84 -1.71 -35.70
N GLU A 60 2.16 -1.54 -35.57
CA GLU A 60 2.76 -0.26 -35.18
C GLU A 60 2.57 0.85 -36.22
N GLY A 61 2.43 0.51 -37.50
CA GLY A 61 2.04 1.45 -38.55
C GLY A 61 0.61 1.96 -38.34
N ILE A 62 -0.33 1.05 -38.04
CA ILE A 62 -1.73 1.41 -37.77
C ILE A 62 -1.85 2.25 -36.49
N ARG A 63 -1.12 1.90 -35.41
CA ARG A 63 -1.07 2.72 -34.18
C ARG A 63 -0.67 4.16 -34.51
N ARG A 64 0.41 4.33 -35.28
CA ARG A 64 0.90 5.66 -35.70
C ARG A 64 -0.12 6.40 -36.55
N GLU A 65 -0.75 5.74 -37.51
CA GLU A 65 -1.79 6.35 -38.34
C GLU A 65 -2.98 6.86 -37.51
N ILE A 66 -3.44 6.07 -36.53
CA ILE A 66 -4.51 6.48 -35.62
C ILE A 66 -4.09 7.69 -34.79
N CYS A 67 -2.89 7.67 -34.19
CA CYS A 67 -2.38 8.80 -33.43
C CYS A 67 -2.25 10.07 -34.29
N ASP A 68 -1.70 9.95 -35.50
CA ASP A 68 -1.57 11.07 -36.44
C ASP A 68 -2.93 11.68 -36.81
N LYS A 69 -3.94 10.83 -37.03
CA LYS A 69 -5.31 11.29 -37.29
C LYS A 69 -5.91 12.01 -36.09
N LEU A 70 -5.78 11.47 -34.88
CA LEU A 70 -6.26 12.13 -33.65
C LEU A 70 -5.58 13.49 -33.36
N ILE A 71 -4.35 13.69 -33.83
CA ILE A 71 -3.64 14.96 -33.74
C ILE A 71 -4.15 15.97 -34.77
N LYS A 72 -4.38 15.52 -36.02
CA LYS A 72 -4.69 16.38 -37.16
C LYS A 72 -6.18 16.68 -37.31
N ASP A 73 -7.05 15.79 -36.82
CA ASP A 73 -8.49 15.80 -37.08
C ASP A 73 -9.30 15.64 -35.78
N ASP A 74 -10.11 16.65 -35.45
CA ASP A 74 -11.02 16.63 -34.30
C ASP A 74 -12.42 16.08 -34.65
N GLN A 75 -12.64 15.61 -35.89
CA GLN A 75 -13.95 15.15 -36.37
C GLN A 75 -14.31 13.71 -35.98
N TRP A 76 -13.41 12.96 -35.34
CA TRP A 76 -13.70 11.59 -34.88
C TRP A 76 -14.76 11.54 -33.78
N MET A 77 -14.91 12.62 -33.02
CA MET A 77 -15.94 12.76 -32.00
C MET A 77 -17.28 13.12 -32.66
N VAL A 78 -18.22 12.18 -32.68
CA VAL A 78 -19.52 12.38 -33.32
C VAL A 78 -20.58 12.69 -32.29
N VAL A 79 -21.11 13.92 -32.31
CA VAL A 79 -22.23 14.35 -31.47
C VAL A 79 -23.55 14.19 -32.24
N ARG A 80 -24.52 13.47 -31.66
CA ARG A 80 -25.86 13.27 -32.21
C ARG A 80 -26.90 13.33 -31.10
N LYS A 81 -28.19 13.19 -31.45
CA LYS A 81 -29.26 13.05 -30.45
C LYS A 81 -28.99 11.86 -29.54
N GLU A 82 -29.24 12.06 -28.26
CA GLU A 82 -29.12 11.02 -27.24
C GLU A 82 -30.01 9.81 -27.60
N LYS A 83 -29.43 8.61 -27.54
CA LYS A 83 -30.12 7.34 -27.78
C LYS A 83 -30.15 6.53 -26.49
N LYS A 84 -31.34 6.18 -26.00
CA LYS A 84 -31.57 5.36 -24.78
C LYS A 84 -32.19 4.00 -25.11
N VAL A 85 -31.84 3.44 -26.25
CA VAL A 85 -32.32 2.15 -26.73
C VAL A 85 -31.11 1.28 -27.02
N ILE A 86 -31.12 0.05 -26.52
CA ILE A 86 -30.02 -0.91 -26.71
C ILE A 86 -30.38 -2.01 -27.72
N ASP A 87 -31.68 -2.26 -27.95
CA ASP A 87 -32.21 -3.39 -28.70
C ASP A 87 -31.74 -3.48 -30.16
N ASP A 88 -31.33 -2.37 -30.75
CA ASP A 88 -30.84 -2.26 -32.13
C ASP A 88 -29.30 -2.13 -32.22
N GLU A 89 -28.57 -2.21 -31.10
CA GLU A 89 -27.09 -2.16 -31.05
C GLU A 89 -26.46 -3.50 -31.48
N THR A 90 -26.68 -3.85 -32.74
CA THR A 90 -26.33 -5.15 -33.35
C THR A 90 -25.03 -5.12 -34.15
N LYS A 91 -24.24 -4.05 -34.04
CA LYS A 91 -22.98 -3.89 -34.78
C LYS A 91 -21.89 -4.86 -34.31
N PHE A 92 -21.92 -5.24 -33.04
CA PHE A 92 -20.90 -6.07 -32.38
C PHE A 92 -21.51 -7.28 -31.64
N CYS A 93 -22.73 -7.67 -32.01
CA CYS A 93 -23.45 -8.84 -31.49
C CYS A 93 -24.62 -9.14 -32.44
N SER A 94 -24.89 -10.41 -32.74
CA SER A 94 -26.06 -10.76 -33.56
C SER A 94 -27.37 -10.35 -32.89
N GLU A 95 -28.31 -9.87 -33.72
CA GLU A 95 -29.63 -9.43 -33.28
C GLU A 95 -30.36 -10.49 -32.45
N LYS A 96 -30.26 -11.75 -32.86
CA LYS A 96 -30.87 -12.88 -32.14
C LYS A 96 -30.34 -13.01 -30.72
N LYS A 97 -29.01 -13.06 -30.54
CA LYS A 97 -28.40 -13.25 -29.22
C LYS A 97 -28.64 -12.07 -28.29
N LEU A 98 -28.64 -10.85 -28.84
CA LEU A 98 -28.98 -9.64 -28.09
C LEU A 98 -30.42 -9.69 -27.57
N LYS A 99 -31.39 -9.99 -28.45
CA LYS A 99 -32.81 -10.13 -28.07
C LYS A 99 -33.03 -11.23 -27.05
N ASP A 100 -32.47 -12.43 -27.27
CA ASP A 100 -32.58 -13.56 -26.34
C ASP A 100 -32.09 -13.18 -24.93
N MET A 101 -30.98 -12.44 -24.83
CA MET A 101 -30.44 -11.98 -23.56
C MET A 101 -31.30 -10.88 -22.91
N LEU A 102 -31.80 -9.91 -23.70
CA LEU A 102 -32.68 -8.85 -23.18
C LEU A 102 -34.01 -9.43 -22.66
N GLU A 103 -34.61 -10.35 -23.39
CA GLU A 103 -35.82 -11.06 -22.97
C GLU A 103 -35.59 -11.90 -21.71
N ALA A 104 -34.42 -12.53 -21.60
CA ALA A 104 -34.05 -13.28 -20.40
C ALA A 104 -33.84 -12.37 -19.17
N LYS A 105 -33.43 -11.11 -19.35
CA LYS A 105 -33.33 -10.13 -18.23
C LYS A 105 -34.72 -9.77 -17.70
N ASN A 106 -35.73 -9.70 -18.56
CA ASN A 106 -37.13 -9.41 -18.16
C ASN A 106 -37.76 -10.55 -17.31
N VAL A 107 -37.11 -11.71 -17.17
CA VAL A 107 -37.52 -12.74 -16.21
C VAL A 107 -37.66 -12.18 -14.80
N PHE A 108 -36.84 -11.20 -14.43
CA PHE A 108 -36.86 -10.58 -13.11
C PHE A 108 -38.13 -9.77 -12.84
N ASP A 109 -38.82 -9.27 -13.87
CA ASP A 109 -40.03 -8.43 -13.72
C ASP A 109 -41.20 -9.20 -13.10
N SER A 110 -41.16 -10.54 -13.22
CA SER A 110 -42.22 -11.44 -12.75
C SER A 110 -42.00 -11.99 -11.34
N MET A 111 -40.92 -11.62 -10.64
CA MET A 111 -40.51 -12.24 -9.37
C MET A 111 -40.11 -11.20 -8.31
N SER A 112 -40.25 -11.53 -7.02
CA SER A 112 -39.79 -10.65 -5.96
C SER A 112 -38.25 -10.58 -5.89
N GLU A 113 -37.70 -9.42 -5.53
CA GLU A 113 -36.25 -9.25 -5.36
C GLU A 113 -35.65 -10.27 -4.37
N LYS A 114 -36.42 -10.65 -3.35
CA LYS A 114 -36.01 -11.62 -2.33
C LYS A 114 -35.83 -13.01 -2.95
N ASP A 115 -36.81 -13.48 -3.72
CA ASP A 115 -36.78 -14.80 -4.35
C ASP A 115 -35.64 -14.90 -5.36
N ILE A 116 -35.41 -13.83 -6.13
CA ILE A 116 -34.28 -13.74 -7.07
C ILE A 116 -32.96 -13.83 -6.31
N ARG A 117 -32.82 -13.12 -5.19
CA ARG A 117 -31.59 -13.13 -4.38
C ARG A 117 -31.30 -14.51 -3.81
N GLU A 118 -32.31 -15.20 -3.29
CA GLU A 118 -32.20 -16.54 -2.73
C GLU A 118 -31.93 -17.59 -3.82
N ALA A 119 -32.64 -17.53 -4.94
CA ALA A 119 -32.40 -18.38 -6.10
C ALA A 119 -30.98 -18.22 -6.63
N ARG A 120 -30.52 -16.99 -6.82
CA ARG A 120 -29.15 -16.67 -7.23
C ARG A 120 -28.11 -17.26 -6.28
N THR A 121 -28.33 -17.14 -4.98
CA THR A 121 -27.40 -17.65 -3.96
C THR A 121 -27.27 -19.17 -4.05
N ARG A 122 -28.38 -19.87 -4.32
CA ARG A 122 -28.42 -21.32 -4.47
C ARG A 122 -27.93 -21.79 -5.85
N ALA A 123 -28.09 -20.99 -6.90
CA ALA A 123 -27.84 -21.38 -8.29
C ALA A 123 -26.41 -21.09 -8.77
N ASN A 124 -25.74 -20.06 -8.24
CA ASN A 124 -24.38 -19.73 -8.66
C ASN A 124 -23.37 -20.70 -8.00
N PRO A 125 -22.65 -21.53 -8.76
CA PRO A 125 -21.69 -22.49 -8.19
C PRO A 125 -20.51 -21.82 -7.46
N TYR A 126 -20.22 -20.55 -7.75
CA TYR A 126 -19.09 -19.81 -7.16
C TYR A 126 -19.50 -18.89 -6.00
N GLU A 127 -20.76 -18.92 -5.53
CA GLU A 127 -21.26 -17.91 -4.57
C GLU A 127 -20.60 -18.01 -3.19
N THR A 128 -20.25 -19.21 -2.73
CA THR A 128 -19.68 -19.48 -1.39
C THR A 128 -18.24 -19.02 -1.21
N ILE A 129 -17.52 -18.70 -2.30
CA ILE A 129 -16.23 -17.99 -2.24
C ILE A 129 -16.37 -16.71 -1.41
N GLY A 130 -17.47 -15.98 -1.61
CA GLY A 130 -17.80 -14.80 -0.83
C GLY A 130 -16.67 -13.77 -0.81
N SER A 131 -16.26 -13.35 0.38
CA SER A 131 -15.13 -12.43 0.60
C SER A 131 -13.92 -13.10 1.26
N ALA A 132 -13.95 -14.41 1.51
CA ALA A 132 -12.98 -15.09 2.39
C ALA A 132 -12.77 -14.31 3.71
N PHE A 133 -11.54 -13.84 3.98
CA PHE A 133 -11.19 -13.01 5.13
C PHE A 133 -11.09 -11.50 4.82
N PHE A 134 -11.36 -11.08 3.58
CA PHE A 134 -11.35 -9.68 3.16
C PHE A 134 -12.63 -8.92 3.52
N LEU A 135 -12.61 -7.61 3.32
CA LEU A 135 -13.69 -6.67 3.55
C LEU A 135 -14.98 -7.04 2.82
N ASN A 136 -14.85 -7.38 1.54
CA ASN A 136 -15.96 -7.67 0.64
C ASN A 136 -15.52 -8.61 -0.48
N ARG A 137 -16.47 -8.98 -1.33
CA ARG A 137 -16.23 -9.89 -2.46
C ARG A 137 -15.37 -9.31 -3.58
N SER A 138 -15.18 -7.98 -3.66
CA SER A 138 -14.42 -7.38 -4.75
C SER A 138 -12.92 -7.67 -4.60
N ALA A 139 -12.42 -7.80 -3.37
CA ALA A 139 -11.08 -8.33 -3.10
C ALA A 139 -10.83 -9.69 -3.78
N MET A 140 -11.81 -10.61 -3.69
CA MET A 140 -11.71 -11.92 -4.34
C MET A 140 -11.76 -11.85 -5.87
N LYS A 141 -12.42 -10.83 -6.46
CA LYS A 141 -12.30 -10.58 -7.91
C LYS A 141 -10.88 -10.25 -8.30
N THR A 142 -10.20 -9.41 -7.51
CA THR A 142 -8.80 -9.07 -7.78
C THR A 142 -7.90 -10.29 -7.57
N ALA A 143 -8.12 -11.09 -6.53
CA ALA A 143 -7.37 -12.33 -6.30
C ALA A 143 -7.48 -13.33 -7.46
N ASN A 144 -8.71 -13.52 -7.94
CA ASN A 144 -9.01 -14.36 -9.09
C ASN A 144 -8.31 -13.83 -10.35
N MET A 145 -8.46 -12.53 -10.65
CA MET A 145 -7.88 -11.91 -11.84
C MET A 145 -6.35 -11.89 -11.79
N ASP A 146 -5.76 -11.60 -10.64
CA ASP A 146 -4.31 -11.57 -10.46
C ASP A 146 -3.70 -12.95 -10.74
N LYS A 147 -4.32 -14.04 -10.25
CA LYS A 147 -3.84 -15.40 -10.54
C LYS A 147 -3.99 -15.79 -12.02
N ILE A 148 -5.16 -15.58 -12.64
CA ILE A 148 -5.41 -16.10 -14.00
C ILE A 148 -4.64 -15.33 -15.07
N TYR A 149 -4.23 -14.09 -14.76
CA TYR A 149 -3.32 -13.30 -15.59
C TYR A 149 -1.86 -13.47 -15.16
N ASP A 150 -1.50 -14.60 -14.56
CA ASP A 150 -0.12 -14.95 -14.16
C ASP A 150 0.58 -13.85 -13.35
N TRP A 151 -0.15 -13.28 -12.39
CA TRP A 151 0.33 -12.27 -11.43
C TRP A 151 0.78 -10.95 -12.05
N ILE A 152 0.37 -10.61 -13.27
CA ILE A 152 0.76 -9.32 -13.87
C ILE A 152 0.21 -8.11 -13.10
N LEU A 153 -0.87 -8.26 -12.32
CA LEU A 153 -1.45 -7.15 -11.56
C LEU A 153 -0.54 -6.83 -10.36
N SER A 154 -0.24 -7.82 -9.52
CA SER A 154 0.65 -7.69 -8.35
C SER A 154 2.15 -7.67 -8.69
N ARG A 155 2.51 -8.11 -9.90
CA ARG A 155 3.89 -8.30 -10.38
C ARG A 155 4.71 -9.21 -9.47
N GLU A 156 4.12 -10.29 -9.00
CA GLU A 156 4.83 -11.26 -8.16
C GLU A 156 5.82 -12.10 -8.98
N ASN A 157 7.00 -12.35 -8.40
CA ASN A 157 8.00 -13.21 -9.02
C ASN A 157 7.63 -14.69 -8.79
N THR A 158 7.32 -15.40 -9.88
CA THR A 158 6.88 -16.80 -9.85
C THR A 158 8.01 -17.81 -9.96
N GLY A 159 9.25 -17.39 -10.27
CA GLY A 159 10.36 -18.29 -10.63
C GLY A 159 10.74 -19.34 -9.57
N ASN A 160 10.30 -19.16 -8.32
CA ASN A 160 10.48 -20.10 -7.21
C ASN A 160 9.30 -20.12 -6.21
N ASN A 161 8.18 -19.45 -6.54
CA ASN A 161 7.05 -19.23 -5.63
C ASN A 161 7.42 -18.62 -4.26
N SER A 162 8.54 -17.92 -4.13
CA SER A 162 8.98 -17.31 -2.84
C SER A 162 7.98 -16.28 -2.30
N PHE A 163 7.18 -15.66 -3.17
CA PHE A 163 6.14 -14.73 -2.74
C PHE A 163 5.08 -15.36 -1.82
N LEU A 164 4.91 -16.69 -1.86
CA LEU A 164 4.07 -17.42 -0.90
C LEU A 164 4.61 -17.35 0.54
N LEU A 165 5.90 -17.09 0.73
CA LEU A 165 6.47 -16.85 2.05
C LEU A 165 5.96 -15.55 2.67
N LYS A 166 5.56 -14.56 1.85
CA LYS A 166 4.92 -13.33 2.34
C LYS A 166 3.51 -13.58 2.85
N ASN A 167 2.81 -14.54 2.24
CA ASN A 167 1.40 -14.84 2.48
C ASN A 167 1.18 -16.34 2.59
N PRO A 168 1.65 -16.99 3.68
CA PRO A 168 1.60 -18.43 3.80
C PRO A 168 0.16 -18.95 3.83
N LEU A 169 -0.09 -20.03 3.08
CA LEU A 169 -1.41 -20.66 2.98
C LEU A 169 -1.79 -21.43 4.25
N GLN A 170 -0.79 -21.99 4.94
CA GLN A 170 -0.97 -22.73 6.18
C GLN A 170 -0.98 -21.79 7.38
N GLU A 171 -1.95 -22.01 8.28
CA GLU A 171 -2.03 -21.26 9.52
C GLU A 171 -0.86 -21.60 10.47
N GLY A 172 -0.39 -20.60 11.23
CA GLY A 172 0.76 -20.74 12.13
C GLY A 172 2.14 -20.63 11.47
N THR A 173 2.23 -20.62 10.14
CA THR A 173 3.50 -20.35 9.44
C THR A 173 3.85 -18.87 9.55
N THR A 174 5.10 -18.57 9.91
CA THR A 174 5.59 -17.19 9.98
C THR A 174 5.79 -16.63 8.57
N ALA A 175 5.21 -15.45 8.30
CA ALA A 175 5.41 -14.75 7.05
C ALA A 175 6.83 -14.14 6.99
N GLU A 176 7.45 -14.15 5.82
CA GLU A 176 8.77 -13.58 5.57
C GLU A 176 8.71 -12.55 4.45
N ASN A 177 9.38 -11.41 4.66
CA ASN A 177 9.49 -10.39 3.64
C ASN A 177 10.64 -10.71 2.67
N VAL A 178 10.30 -11.30 1.52
CA VAL A 178 11.27 -11.62 0.46
C VAL A 178 11.58 -10.43 -0.47
N ASP A 179 10.79 -9.36 -0.39
CA ASP A 179 10.88 -8.18 -1.28
C ASP A 179 11.61 -7.00 -0.63
N ARG A 180 12.43 -7.22 0.42
CA ARG A 180 13.14 -6.13 1.12
C ARG A 180 14.01 -5.27 0.20
N HIS A 181 14.55 -5.87 -0.87
CA HIS A 181 15.45 -5.23 -1.82
C HIS A 181 14.77 -4.79 -3.11
N GLU A 182 13.50 -5.16 -3.32
CA GLU A 182 12.72 -4.72 -4.47
C GLU A 182 12.26 -3.27 -4.29
N ASP A 183 11.97 -2.59 -5.40
CA ASP A 183 11.37 -1.26 -5.36
C ASP A 183 9.95 -1.28 -4.75
N LEU A 184 9.49 -0.10 -4.34
CA LEU A 184 8.14 0.04 -3.79
C LEU A 184 7.08 -0.08 -4.90
N PHE A 185 6.10 -0.97 -4.71
CA PHE A 185 5.02 -1.15 -5.68
C PHE A 185 3.91 -0.11 -5.50
N TYR A 186 3.88 0.89 -6.37
CA TYR A 186 2.80 1.88 -6.44
C TYR A 186 1.58 1.38 -7.22
N PHE A 187 0.38 1.53 -6.65
CA PHE A 187 -0.88 1.26 -7.34
C PHE A 187 -1.94 2.35 -7.07
N ALA A 188 -2.94 2.47 -7.95
CA ALA A 188 -4.10 3.33 -7.76
C ALA A 188 -5.40 2.51 -7.80
N ASP A 189 -6.38 2.90 -7.00
CA ASP A 189 -7.71 2.28 -6.93
C ASP A 189 -8.79 3.36 -7.05
N VAL A 190 -9.45 3.41 -8.20
CA VAL A 190 -10.35 4.49 -8.60
C VAL A 190 -11.79 3.99 -8.69
N CYS A 191 -12.75 4.78 -8.21
CA CYS A 191 -14.15 4.39 -8.07
C CYS A 191 -14.37 3.13 -7.23
N ALA A 192 -13.54 2.96 -6.18
CA ALA A 192 -13.35 1.66 -5.54
C ALA A 192 -13.82 1.58 -4.09
N GLY A 193 -14.63 2.51 -3.61
CA GLY A 193 -15.24 2.39 -2.29
C GLY A 193 -16.04 1.07 -2.18
N PRO A 194 -15.85 0.27 -1.11
CA PRO A 194 -15.20 0.59 0.16
C PRO A 194 -13.70 0.21 0.27
N GLY A 195 -13.04 -0.26 -0.80
CA GLY A 195 -11.59 -0.51 -0.86
C GLY A 195 -11.16 -1.99 -0.96
N GLY A 196 -12.02 -2.89 -1.47
CA GLY A 196 -11.70 -4.32 -1.54
C GLY A 196 -10.52 -4.67 -2.45
N PHE A 197 -10.39 -4.00 -3.60
CA PHE A 197 -9.27 -4.18 -4.53
C PHE A 197 -7.94 -3.77 -3.86
N SER A 198 -7.94 -2.60 -3.22
CA SER A 198 -6.81 -2.11 -2.43
C SER A 198 -6.40 -3.06 -1.29
N GLU A 199 -7.35 -3.59 -0.53
CA GLU A 199 -7.05 -4.51 0.56
C GLU A 199 -6.35 -5.78 0.06
N TYR A 200 -6.81 -6.34 -1.08
CA TYR A 200 -6.15 -7.49 -1.70
C TYR A 200 -4.72 -7.15 -2.15
N MET A 201 -4.52 -6.01 -2.85
CA MET A 201 -3.19 -5.61 -3.31
C MET A 201 -2.20 -5.41 -2.14
N LEU A 202 -2.62 -4.70 -1.09
CA LEU A 202 -1.79 -4.49 0.10
C LEU A 202 -1.48 -5.80 0.83
N TRP A 203 -2.42 -6.74 0.86
CA TRP A 203 -2.20 -8.07 1.41
C TRP A 203 -1.23 -8.89 0.55
N ARG A 204 -1.43 -8.96 -0.77
CA ARG A 204 -0.60 -9.77 -1.67
C ARG A 204 0.85 -9.27 -1.70
N LYS A 205 1.06 -7.95 -1.76
CA LYS A 205 2.40 -7.36 -1.68
C LYS A 205 3.01 -7.52 -0.28
N ALA A 206 2.16 -7.52 0.75
CA ALA A 206 2.49 -7.68 2.17
C ALA A 206 3.48 -6.63 2.72
N PHE A 207 3.62 -6.60 4.04
CA PHE A 207 4.56 -5.74 4.75
C PHE A 207 4.45 -4.27 4.27
N TYR A 208 5.58 -3.67 3.91
CA TYR A 208 5.71 -2.30 3.41
C TYR A 208 6.19 -2.29 1.94
N ASN A 209 5.75 -3.28 1.16
CA ASN A 209 6.15 -3.45 -0.23
C ASN A 209 5.26 -2.73 -1.23
N ALA A 210 4.21 -2.04 -0.77
CA ALA A 210 3.31 -1.29 -1.63
C ALA A 210 2.87 0.04 -1.03
N LYS A 211 2.54 0.99 -1.92
CA LYS A 211 1.86 2.25 -1.62
C LYS A 211 0.68 2.39 -2.57
N GLY A 212 -0.51 2.52 -2.00
CA GLY A 212 -1.74 2.70 -2.77
C GLY A 212 -2.29 4.12 -2.71
N PHE A 213 -2.98 4.52 -3.78
CA PHE A 213 -3.69 5.79 -3.87
C PHE A 213 -5.16 5.56 -4.22
N GLY A 214 -6.07 6.15 -3.45
CA GLY A 214 -7.51 5.96 -3.61
C GLY A 214 -8.21 7.20 -4.13
N PHE A 215 -9.15 7.03 -5.06
CA PHE A 215 -10.02 8.11 -5.53
C PHE A 215 -11.44 7.58 -5.73
N THR A 216 -12.41 8.02 -4.93
CA THR A 216 -13.80 7.55 -5.01
C THR A 216 -14.77 8.63 -4.54
N LEU A 217 -16.05 8.51 -4.87
CA LEU A 217 -17.09 9.42 -4.40
C LEU A 217 -17.10 9.49 -2.86
N ALA A 218 -17.07 10.70 -2.33
CA ALA A 218 -17.16 10.94 -0.90
C ALA A 218 -18.56 10.57 -0.35
N GLY A 219 -18.63 10.19 0.93
CA GLY A 219 -19.89 9.91 1.61
C GLY A 219 -20.23 8.43 1.72
N LYS A 220 -21.41 8.04 1.22
CA LYS A 220 -21.94 6.67 1.42
C LYS A 220 -21.05 5.62 0.75
N ASP A 221 -20.55 5.93 -0.45
CA ASP A 221 -19.76 5.05 -1.32
C ASP A 221 -18.24 5.24 -1.14
N ASP A 222 -17.83 5.79 0.00
CA ASP A 222 -16.42 6.06 0.28
C ASP A 222 -15.68 4.83 0.84
N PHE A 223 -14.34 4.87 0.79
CA PHE A 223 -13.44 3.93 1.43
C PHE A 223 -13.78 3.71 2.90
N LYS A 224 -13.71 2.44 3.33
CA LYS A 224 -13.90 2.03 4.73
C LYS A 224 -12.59 1.45 5.26
N LEU A 225 -11.55 2.28 5.24
CA LEU A 225 -10.17 1.92 5.62
C LEU A 225 -10.07 1.28 7.01
N GLN A 226 -10.89 1.73 7.95
CA GLN A 226 -11.01 1.17 9.31
C GLN A 226 -11.56 -0.26 9.36
N LYS A 227 -11.99 -0.82 8.22
CA LYS A 227 -12.47 -2.19 8.11
C LYS A 227 -11.48 -3.09 7.34
N PHE A 228 -10.32 -2.58 6.95
CA PHE A 228 -9.26 -3.40 6.37
C PHE A 228 -8.72 -4.32 7.46
N THR A 229 -8.74 -5.62 7.19
CA THR A 229 -8.33 -6.67 8.13
C THR A 229 -7.09 -7.40 7.65
N ALA A 230 -6.84 -7.43 6.33
CA ALA A 230 -5.75 -8.20 5.75
C ALA A 230 -4.44 -7.41 5.61
N SER A 231 -4.47 -6.08 5.72
CA SER A 231 -3.29 -5.22 5.67
C SER A 231 -3.53 -3.86 6.35
N SER A 232 -2.47 -3.10 6.64
CA SER A 232 -2.57 -1.77 7.22
C SER A 232 -3.02 -0.74 6.19
N ALA A 233 -4.08 0.00 6.51
CA ALA A 233 -4.54 1.10 5.67
C ALA A 233 -3.59 2.31 5.63
N TYR A 234 -2.54 2.36 6.47
CA TYR A 234 -1.59 3.49 6.45
C TYR A 234 -0.72 3.54 5.19
N PHE A 235 -0.61 2.43 4.47
CA PHE A 235 0.01 2.34 3.15
C PHE A 235 -0.92 2.78 2.01
N PHE A 236 -2.13 3.24 2.32
CA PHE A 236 -3.12 3.72 1.36
C PHE A 236 -3.47 5.19 1.63
N GLU A 237 -3.44 6.02 0.59
CA GLU A 237 -3.73 7.46 0.70
C GLU A 237 -4.91 7.85 -0.19
N THR A 238 -5.97 8.36 0.43
CA THR A 238 -7.19 8.79 -0.25
C THR A 238 -7.10 10.24 -0.72
N PHE A 239 -7.58 10.51 -1.93
CA PHE A 239 -7.70 11.84 -2.51
C PHE A 239 -9.07 12.02 -3.17
N TYR A 240 -9.66 13.21 -3.02
CA TYR A 240 -11.05 13.50 -3.41
C TYR A 240 -11.18 14.67 -4.41
N GLY A 241 -10.09 15.04 -5.09
CA GLY A 241 -10.08 16.13 -6.06
C GLY A 241 -10.07 17.52 -5.42
N THR A 242 -10.04 18.57 -6.25
CA THR A 242 -10.11 19.97 -5.80
C THR A 242 -11.47 20.29 -5.19
N LYS A 243 -12.53 19.66 -5.70
CA LYS A 243 -13.92 19.82 -5.22
C LYS A 243 -14.24 18.97 -3.99
N LYS A 244 -13.30 18.15 -3.51
CA LYS A 244 -13.44 17.27 -2.34
C LYS A 244 -14.65 16.32 -2.39
N ASN A 245 -15.13 15.99 -3.58
CA ASN A 245 -16.27 15.10 -3.80
C ASN A 245 -15.88 13.73 -4.38
N GLY A 246 -14.66 13.61 -4.92
CA GLY A 246 -14.17 12.37 -5.55
C GLY A 246 -14.93 11.95 -6.81
N ASP A 247 -15.56 12.90 -7.51
CA ASP A 247 -16.23 12.62 -8.79
C ASP A 247 -15.18 12.47 -9.90
N VAL A 248 -15.03 11.25 -10.41
CA VAL A 248 -14.06 10.93 -11.49
C VAL A 248 -14.47 11.51 -12.84
N MET A 249 -15.75 11.87 -13.02
CA MET A 249 -16.23 12.42 -14.28
C MET A 249 -15.92 13.90 -14.44
N ASP A 250 -15.58 14.58 -13.35
CA ASP A 250 -15.25 16.00 -13.33
C ASP A 250 -13.84 16.25 -13.91
N PRO A 251 -13.69 17.04 -14.99
CA PRO A 251 -12.40 17.29 -15.61
C PRO A 251 -11.34 17.88 -14.65
N GLU A 252 -11.72 18.77 -13.74
CA GLU A 252 -10.77 19.39 -12.79
C GLU A 252 -10.26 18.38 -11.75
N ASN A 253 -11.13 17.44 -11.35
CA ASN A 253 -10.74 16.37 -10.46
C ASN A 253 -9.75 15.41 -11.13
N ILE A 254 -9.95 15.07 -12.40
CA ILE A 254 -9.00 14.24 -13.16
C ILE A 254 -7.62 14.94 -13.23
N ASP A 255 -7.58 16.21 -13.61
CA ASP A 255 -6.32 16.97 -13.73
C ASP A 255 -5.60 17.08 -12.36
N SER A 256 -6.35 17.29 -11.28
CA SER A 256 -5.76 17.33 -9.93
C SER A 256 -5.32 15.94 -9.40
N LEU A 257 -5.98 14.86 -9.82
CA LEU A 257 -5.58 13.48 -9.51
C LEU A 257 -4.28 13.12 -10.22
N GLU A 258 -4.13 13.48 -11.50
CA GLU A 258 -2.89 13.30 -12.27
C GLU A 258 -1.70 13.97 -11.56
N LYS A 259 -1.87 15.22 -11.13
CA LYS A 259 -0.85 15.96 -10.36
C LYS A 259 -0.53 15.28 -9.02
N PHE A 260 -1.55 14.90 -8.26
CA PHE A 260 -1.38 14.24 -6.96
C PHE A 260 -0.60 12.92 -7.08
N ILE A 261 -0.94 12.06 -8.05
CA ILE A 261 -0.21 10.81 -8.27
C ILE A 261 1.22 11.09 -8.74
N SER A 262 1.42 12.05 -9.65
CA SER A 262 2.76 12.46 -10.09
C SER A 262 3.64 12.89 -8.91
N GLU A 263 3.13 13.71 -7.99
CA GLU A 263 3.86 14.12 -6.78
C GLU A 263 4.16 12.96 -5.83
N GLY A 264 3.21 12.01 -5.69
CA GLY A 264 3.35 10.85 -4.81
C GLY A 264 4.25 9.73 -5.36
N THR A 265 4.62 9.79 -6.65
CA THR A 265 5.38 8.74 -7.37
C THR A 265 6.61 9.29 -8.10
N ASP A 266 7.11 10.45 -7.68
CA ASP A 266 8.28 11.13 -8.24
C ASP A 266 8.22 11.29 -9.78
N GLY A 267 7.04 11.63 -10.29
CA GLY A 267 6.77 11.88 -11.71
C GLY A 267 6.58 10.65 -12.59
N GLN A 268 6.68 9.44 -12.03
CA GLN A 268 6.64 8.21 -12.83
C GLN A 268 5.22 7.69 -13.08
N GLY A 269 4.28 7.90 -12.16
CA GLY A 269 2.96 7.25 -12.19
C GLY A 269 2.94 5.89 -11.48
N VAL A 270 1.81 5.19 -11.49
CA VAL A 270 1.61 3.91 -10.79
C VAL A 270 1.92 2.70 -11.68
N HIS A 271 2.35 1.58 -11.09
CA HIS A 271 2.56 0.31 -11.81
C HIS A 271 1.25 -0.35 -12.24
N LEU A 272 0.20 -0.15 -11.44
CA LEU A 272 -1.13 -0.70 -11.66
C LEU A 272 -2.17 0.36 -11.31
N MET A 273 -3.15 0.55 -12.19
CA MET A 273 -4.41 1.17 -11.82
C MET A 273 -5.52 0.11 -11.85
N MET A 274 -6.38 0.11 -10.83
CA MET A 274 -7.61 -0.68 -10.80
C MET A 274 -8.82 0.26 -10.72
N ALA A 275 -9.95 -0.16 -11.29
CA ALA A 275 -11.21 0.54 -11.17
C ALA A 275 -12.44 -0.39 -11.15
N ASP A 276 -13.39 -0.12 -10.25
CA ASP A 276 -14.64 -0.90 -10.07
C ASP A 276 -15.88 0.02 -10.07
N GLY A 277 -15.87 1.05 -10.91
CA GLY A 277 -16.92 2.05 -10.95
C GLY A 277 -18.26 1.48 -11.42
N ALA A 278 -19.25 1.57 -10.53
CA ALA A 278 -20.63 1.21 -10.80
C ALA A 278 -21.58 2.10 -9.98
N PHE A 279 -22.79 2.32 -10.50
CA PHE A 279 -23.87 2.97 -9.77
C PHE A 279 -25.18 2.19 -10.00
N SER A 280 -26.16 2.42 -9.11
CA SER A 280 -27.45 1.74 -9.21
C SER A 280 -28.21 2.19 -10.46
N VAL A 281 -28.69 1.22 -11.23
CA VAL A 281 -29.54 1.41 -12.42
C VAL A 281 -30.87 0.66 -12.25
N GLN A 282 -31.35 0.55 -11.01
CA GLN A 282 -32.55 -0.21 -10.67
C GLN A 282 -33.73 0.17 -11.57
N GLY A 283 -34.32 -0.82 -12.25
CA GLY A 283 -35.41 -0.65 -13.21
C GLY A 283 -34.99 -0.20 -14.62
N GLN A 284 -33.68 -0.06 -14.88
CA GLN A 284 -33.09 0.32 -16.17
C GLN A 284 -31.84 -0.51 -16.49
N GLU A 285 -31.79 -1.76 -16.03
CA GLU A 285 -30.64 -2.66 -16.13
C GLU A 285 -30.23 -2.91 -17.60
N ASN A 286 -31.18 -2.93 -18.53
CA ASN A 286 -30.93 -3.16 -19.95
C ASN A 286 -30.10 -2.03 -20.60
N ILE A 287 -30.19 -0.80 -20.12
CA ILE A 287 -29.47 0.36 -20.67
C ILE A 287 -28.27 0.78 -19.82
N GLN A 288 -27.79 -0.09 -18.92
CA GLN A 288 -26.68 0.21 -18.01
C GLN A 288 -25.41 0.66 -18.75
N GLU A 289 -25.11 0.07 -19.90
CA GLU A 289 -23.99 0.49 -20.76
C GLU A 289 -24.10 1.97 -21.14
N ILE A 290 -25.26 2.39 -21.66
CA ILE A 290 -25.52 3.75 -22.12
C ILE A 290 -25.40 4.73 -20.94
N LEU A 291 -25.98 4.37 -19.79
CA LEU A 291 -25.91 5.20 -18.58
C LEU A 291 -24.48 5.33 -18.04
N SER A 292 -23.68 4.28 -18.17
CA SER A 292 -22.32 4.20 -17.62
C SER A 292 -21.24 4.70 -18.58
N LYS A 293 -21.57 5.06 -19.83
CA LYS A 293 -20.60 5.41 -20.87
C LYS A 293 -19.57 6.47 -20.45
N ARG A 294 -20.00 7.51 -19.74
CA ARG A 294 -19.09 8.58 -19.28
C ARG A 294 -18.17 8.07 -18.18
N LEU A 295 -18.66 7.19 -17.31
CA LEU A 295 -17.86 6.53 -16.29
C LEU A 295 -16.83 5.58 -16.92
N TYR A 296 -17.18 4.83 -17.98
CA TYR A 296 -16.23 4.03 -18.74
C TYR A 296 -15.11 4.91 -19.29
N LEU A 297 -15.47 5.99 -20.00
CA LEU A 297 -14.51 6.93 -20.56
C LEU A 297 -13.57 7.47 -19.48
N CYS A 298 -14.11 7.92 -18.34
CA CYS A 298 -13.30 8.57 -17.32
C CYS A 298 -12.36 7.59 -16.59
N GLN A 299 -12.78 6.36 -16.32
CA GLN A 299 -11.89 5.34 -15.74
C GLN A 299 -10.75 4.99 -16.69
N LEU A 300 -11.04 4.82 -17.98
CA LEU A 300 -10.04 4.50 -19.01
C LEU A 300 -9.11 5.71 -19.26
N LEU A 301 -9.65 6.92 -19.31
CA LEU A 301 -8.88 8.17 -19.40
C LEU A 301 -7.93 8.33 -18.22
N VAL A 302 -8.40 8.13 -16.98
CA VAL A 302 -7.55 8.24 -15.79
C VAL A 302 -6.38 7.26 -15.87
N SER A 303 -6.57 6.05 -16.42
CA SER A 303 -5.45 5.11 -16.61
C SER A 303 -4.35 5.70 -17.48
N LEU A 304 -4.70 6.42 -18.56
CA LEU A 304 -3.73 7.09 -19.43
C LEU A 304 -3.08 8.31 -18.76
N CYS A 305 -3.70 8.88 -17.74
CA CYS A 305 -3.14 9.99 -16.96
C CYS A 305 -2.12 9.54 -15.91
N ILE A 306 -2.36 8.39 -15.25
CA ILE A 306 -1.64 8.06 -14.01
C ILE A 306 -0.79 6.79 -14.06
N VAL A 307 -0.99 5.91 -15.05
CA VAL A 307 -0.20 4.68 -15.18
C VAL A 307 1.16 5.00 -15.83
N ARG A 308 2.23 4.38 -15.34
CA ARG A 308 3.59 4.56 -15.86
C ARG A 308 3.82 3.78 -17.17
N GLU A 309 4.90 4.08 -17.89
CA GLU A 309 5.37 3.27 -19.03
C GLU A 309 5.51 1.79 -18.62
N GLY A 310 4.98 0.88 -19.45
CA GLY A 310 4.96 -0.55 -19.13
C GLY A 310 4.03 -0.93 -17.95
N GLY A 311 3.22 0.01 -17.45
CA GLY A 311 2.22 -0.18 -16.40
C GLY A 311 0.99 -0.96 -16.87
N ASN A 312 0.20 -1.48 -15.92
CA ASN A 312 -0.99 -2.28 -16.19
C ASN A 312 -2.27 -1.59 -15.70
N PHE A 313 -3.42 -1.99 -16.25
CA PHE A 313 -4.72 -1.44 -15.90
C PHE A 313 -5.79 -2.54 -15.85
N LEU A 314 -6.64 -2.51 -14.82
CA LEU A 314 -7.79 -3.39 -14.64
C LEU A 314 -9.04 -2.52 -14.43
N CYS A 315 -10.08 -2.70 -15.22
CA CYS A 315 -11.32 -1.95 -15.04
C CYS A 315 -12.56 -2.79 -15.25
N ASN A 316 -13.52 -2.63 -14.35
CA ASN A 316 -14.87 -3.16 -14.52
C ASN A 316 -15.64 -2.40 -15.60
N LEU A 317 -16.38 -3.14 -16.42
CA LEU A 317 -17.31 -2.68 -17.44
C LEU A 317 -18.57 -3.55 -17.38
N PHE A 318 -19.64 -3.12 -18.03
CA PHE A 318 -20.83 -3.94 -18.26
C PHE A 318 -20.91 -4.37 -19.73
N ASP A 319 -22.08 -4.28 -20.33
CA ASP A 319 -22.25 -4.51 -21.76
C ASP A 319 -21.42 -3.50 -22.58
N ILE A 320 -20.99 -3.95 -23.77
CA ILE A 320 -20.15 -3.21 -24.72
C ILE A 320 -20.66 -3.40 -26.17
N PHE A 321 -21.97 -3.20 -26.37
CA PHE A 321 -22.63 -3.35 -27.67
C PHE A 321 -22.59 -2.05 -28.50
N THR A 322 -22.41 -0.90 -27.88
CA THR A 322 -22.45 0.39 -28.57
C THR A 322 -21.12 0.71 -29.26
N PRO A 323 -21.15 1.46 -30.39
CA PRO A 323 -19.94 1.98 -31.03
C PRO A 323 -19.07 2.83 -30.11
N PHE A 324 -19.67 3.53 -29.14
CA PHE A 324 -18.94 4.30 -28.15
C PHE A 324 -18.04 3.40 -27.28
N SER A 325 -18.62 2.34 -26.69
CA SER A 325 -17.89 1.42 -25.83
C SER A 325 -16.80 0.67 -26.59
N VAL A 326 -17.11 0.15 -27.78
CA VAL A 326 -16.13 -0.59 -28.59
C VAL A 326 -15.03 0.32 -29.12
N GLY A 327 -15.35 1.55 -29.53
CA GLY A 327 -14.35 2.56 -29.90
C GLY A 327 -13.41 2.88 -28.73
N LEU A 328 -13.94 2.93 -27.51
CA LEU A 328 -13.14 3.14 -26.31
C LEU A 328 -12.16 1.97 -26.07
N ILE A 329 -12.63 0.72 -26.19
CA ILE A 329 -11.76 -0.48 -26.10
C ILE A 329 -10.68 -0.47 -27.19
N TYR A 330 -11.03 -0.09 -28.41
CA TYR A 330 -10.09 0.01 -29.52
C TYR A 330 -8.99 1.06 -29.26
N LEU A 331 -9.35 2.22 -28.71
CA LEU A 331 -8.36 3.23 -28.27
C LEU A 331 -7.45 2.70 -27.15
N MET A 332 -7.96 1.88 -26.22
CA MET A 332 -7.12 1.24 -25.21
C MET A 332 -6.15 0.23 -25.84
N ARG A 333 -6.57 -0.51 -26.86
CA ARG A 333 -5.70 -1.40 -27.65
C ARG A 333 -4.55 -0.62 -28.29
N VAL A 334 -4.79 0.62 -28.74
CA VAL A 334 -3.74 1.52 -29.26
C VAL A 334 -2.78 2.03 -28.17
N CYS A 335 -3.23 2.11 -26.91
CA CYS A 335 -2.42 2.64 -25.81
C CYS A 335 -1.61 1.60 -25.04
N TYR A 336 -1.94 0.31 -25.15
CA TYR A 336 -1.30 -0.78 -24.41
C TYR A 336 -0.76 -1.86 -25.35
N ASP A 337 0.25 -2.61 -24.90
CA ASP A 337 0.83 -3.73 -25.65
C ASP A 337 -0.16 -4.87 -25.86
N SER A 338 -1.02 -5.13 -24.87
CA SER A 338 -2.04 -6.17 -24.98
C SER A 338 -3.26 -5.81 -24.16
N ILE A 339 -4.44 -6.18 -24.67
CA ILE A 339 -5.70 -6.05 -23.96
C ILE A 339 -6.47 -7.38 -23.94
N SER A 340 -7.24 -7.60 -22.88
CA SER A 340 -8.09 -8.78 -22.72
C SER A 340 -9.43 -8.34 -22.11
N LEU A 341 -10.50 -9.00 -22.53
CA LEU A 341 -11.83 -8.85 -21.93
C LEU A 341 -12.22 -10.17 -21.27
N HIS A 342 -12.52 -10.13 -19.98
CA HIS A 342 -12.74 -11.35 -19.20
C HIS A 342 -13.86 -11.20 -18.17
N LYS A 343 -14.65 -12.25 -17.97
CA LYS A 343 -15.64 -12.32 -16.89
C LYS A 343 -15.20 -13.38 -15.86
N PRO A 344 -14.62 -12.97 -14.71
CA PRO A 344 -14.10 -13.91 -13.73
C PRO A 344 -15.21 -14.73 -13.06
N HIS A 345 -14.91 -15.93 -12.56
CA HIS A 345 -15.87 -16.75 -11.79
C HIS A 345 -16.41 -16.05 -10.53
N THR A 346 -15.63 -15.15 -9.96
CA THR A 346 -16.01 -14.29 -8.83
C THR A 346 -17.00 -13.18 -9.18
N SER A 347 -17.20 -12.89 -10.47
CA SER A 347 -18.31 -12.08 -10.98
C SER A 347 -19.56 -12.95 -11.14
N ARG A 348 -20.74 -12.43 -10.76
CA ARG A 348 -21.97 -13.22 -10.85
C ARG A 348 -22.29 -13.53 -12.31
N PRO A 349 -22.64 -14.79 -12.66
CA PRO A 349 -22.69 -15.20 -14.06
C PRO A 349 -23.86 -14.58 -14.85
N ALA A 350 -24.97 -14.20 -14.18
CA ALA A 350 -26.15 -13.63 -14.83
C ALA A 350 -26.14 -12.09 -15.00
N ASN A 351 -25.12 -11.39 -14.51
CA ASN A 351 -25.00 -9.94 -14.72
C ASN A 351 -24.07 -9.64 -15.93
N SER A 352 -24.17 -8.41 -16.43
CA SER A 352 -23.36 -7.94 -17.56
C SER A 352 -21.92 -7.58 -17.21
N GLU A 353 -21.54 -7.70 -15.93
CA GLU A 353 -20.22 -7.33 -15.43
C GLU A 353 -19.10 -8.14 -16.10
N ARG A 354 -18.08 -7.44 -16.57
CA ARG A 354 -16.86 -7.98 -17.17
C ARG A 354 -15.70 -7.02 -16.93
N PHE A 355 -14.48 -7.47 -17.15
CA PHE A 355 -13.28 -6.66 -16.92
C PHE A 355 -12.48 -6.50 -18.20
N VAL A 356 -12.01 -5.28 -18.44
CA VAL A 356 -10.89 -5.04 -19.36
C VAL A 356 -9.59 -5.07 -18.57
N VAL A 357 -8.61 -5.83 -19.09
CA VAL A 357 -7.24 -5.89 -18.57
C VAL A 357 -6.31 -5.40 -19.65
N CYS A 358 -5.54 -4.36 -19.36
CA CYS A 358 -4.54 -3.82 -20.26
C CYS A 358 -3.15 -4.02 -19.67
N LYS A 359 -2.22 -4.51 -20.49
CA LYS A 359 -0.84 -4.81 -20.12
C LYS A 359 0.12 -3.92 -20.92
N GLY A 360 1.06 -3.28 -20.22
CA GLY A 360 2.14 -2.51 -20.82
C GLY A 360 1.67 -1.23 -21.50
N LEU A 361 1.44 -0.15 -20.73
CA LEU A 361 1.13 1.17 -21.28
C LEU A 361 2.28 1.67 -22.17
N ARG A 362 1.93 2.20 -23.34
CA ARG A 362 2.82 2.85 -24.31
C ARG A 362 2.62 4.36 -24.25
N ILE A 363 3.53 5.09 -23.62
CA ILE A 363 3.35 6.50 -23.25
C ILE A 363 3.15 7.42 -24.46
N GLU A 364 3.79 7.13 -25.60
CA GLU A 364 3.67 7.95 -26.81
C GLU A 364 2.25 7.94 -27.38
N CYS A 365 1.66 6.75 -27.51
CA CYS A 365 0.27 6.60 -27.94
C CYS A 365 -0.70 7.11 -26.87
N ALA A 366 -0.43 6.76 -25.61
CA ALA A 366 -1.26 7.15 -24.47
C ALA A 366 -1.39 8.68 -24.35
N ARG A 367 -0.31 9.43 -24.58
CA ARG A 367 -0.32 10.90 -24.52
C ARG A 367 -1.28 11.51 -25.53
N VAL A 368 -1.32 11.00 -26.77
CA VAL A 368 -2.22 11.50 -27.82
C VAL A 368 -3.67 11.17 -27.50
N VAL A 369 -3.94 9.92 -27.15
CA VAL A 369 -5.30 9.45 -26.84
C VAL A 369 -5.82 10.10 -25.54
N LYS A 370 -4.97 10.31 -24.54
CA LYS A 370 -5.28 11.06 -23.32
C LYS A 370 -5.85 12.43 -23.64
N GLU A 371 -5.16 13.23 -24.45
CA GLU A 371 -5.62 14.57 -24.79
C GLU A 371 -6.93 14.56 -25.57
N TYR A 372 -7.12 13.59 -26.47
CA TYR A 372 -8.39 13.39 -27.15
C TYR A 372 -9.53 13.07 -26.17
N LEU A 373 -9.35 12.08 -25.30
CA LEU A 373 -10.37 11.69 -24.32
C LEU A 373 -10.66 12.79 -23.28
N LYS A 374 -9.67 13.63 -22.93
CA LYS A 374 -9.91 14.85 -22.13
C LYS A 374 -10.86 15.81 -22.85
N ARG A 375 -10.71 16.03 -24.16
CA ARG A 375 -11.66 16.84 -24.95
C ARG A 375 -13.05 16.22 -24.98
N VAL A 376 -13.14 14.90 -25.18
CA VAL A 376 -14.44 14.20 -25.17
C VAL A 376 -15.14 14.33 -23.82
N ASN A 377 -14.44 14.13 -22.69
CA ASN A 377 -15.05 14.28 -21.36
C ASN A 377 -15.53 15.72 -21.13
N ARG A 378 -14.74 16.73 -21.51
CA ARG A 378 -15.16 18.14 -21.44
C ARG A 378 -16.39 18.39 -22.31
N LYS A 379 -16.50 17.76 -23.48
CA LYS A 379 -17.68 17.89 -24.34
C LYS A 379 -18.92 17.26 -23.70
N LEU A 380 -18.80 16.07 -23.13
CA LEU A 380 -19.88 15.41 -22.37
C LEU A 380 -20.31 16.26 -21.17
N ASP A 381 -19.37 16.91 -20.49
CA ASP A 381 -19.67 17.83 -19.40
C ASP A 381 -20.42 19.07 -19.88
N GLU A 382 -19.97 19.67 -20.98
CA GLU A 382 -20.59 20.84 -21.60
C GLU A 382 -22.04 20.55 -22.03
N LEU A 383 -22.29 19.38 -22.65
CA LEU A 383 -23.61 18.93 -23.07
C LEU A 383 -24.54 18.71 -21.87
N LYS A 384 -24.03 18.07 -20.80
CA LYS A 384 -24.76 17.87 -19.54
C LYS A 384 -25.13 19.20 -18.88
N ASN A 385 -24.17 20.12 -18.75
CA ASN A 385 -24.39 21.42 -18.08
C ASN A 385 -25.36 22.31 -18.85
N LYS A 386 -25.43 22.17 -20.19
CA LYS A 386 -26.41 22.85 -21.04
C LYS A 386 -27.78 22.16 -21.09
N ASN A 387 -27.97 21.04 -20.38
CA ASN A 387 -29.15 20.18 -20.49
C ASN A 387 -29.48 19.83 -21.95
N SER A 388 -28.44 19.56 -22.76
CA SER A 388 -28.60 19.26 -24.19
C SER A 388 -29.35 17.94 -24.39
N LYS A 389 -30.06 17.83 -25.52
CA LYS A 389 -30.61 16.55 -26.01
C LYS A 389 -29.61 15.78 -26.90
N ASP A 390 -28.42 16.34 -27.05
CA ASP A 390 -27.33 15.73 -27.82
C ASP A 390 -26.31 15.09 -26.87
N ASP A 391 -25.65 14.04 -27.37
CA ASP A 391 -24.65 13.24 -26.67
C ASP A 391 -23.54 12.83 -27.66
N VAL A 392 -22.36 12.47 -27.13
CA VAL A 392 -21.23 11.95 -27.94
C VAL A 392 -21.46 10.49 -28.24
N MET A 393 -21.93 10.14 -29.43
CA MET A 393 -22.36 8.77 -29.76
C MET A 393 -21.22 7.87 -30.26
N GLU A 394 -20.17 8.45 -30.86
CA GLU A 394 -19.05 7.70 -31.42
C GLU A 394 -17.73 8.41 -31.06
N LEU A 395 -16.71 7.64 -30.71
CA LEU A 395 -15.36 8.13 -30.42
C LEU A 395 -14.43 8.07 -31.64
N MET A 396 -14.82 7.32 -32.66
CA MET A 396 -14.10 7.16 -33.90
C MET A 396 -15.04 6.62 -34.98
N PRO A 397 -14.75 6.86 -36.27
CA PRO A 397 -15.59 6.34 -37.35
C PRO A 397 -15.66 4.81 -37.32
N LEU A 398 -16.87 4.26 -37.45
CA LEU A 398 -17.10 2.81 -37.44
C LEU A 398 -16.30 2.09 -38.53
N ASP A 399 -16.06 2.74 -39.67
CA ASP A 399 -15.30 2.14 -40.78
C ASP A 399 -13.83 1.90 -40.41
N VAL A 400 -13.25 2.70 -39.52
CA VAL A 400 -11.88 2.48 -39.00
C VAL A 400 -11.83 1.22 -38.13
N ILE A 401 -12.87 0.99 -37.31
CA ILE A 401 -12.96 -0.23 -36.49
C ILE A 401 -13.20 -1.44 -37.40
N LYS A 402 -14.11 -1.32 -38.37
CA LYS A 402 -14.45 -2.40 -39.31
C LYS A 402 -13.31 -2.82 -40.22
N SER A 403 -12.38 -1.92 -40.54
CA SER A 403 -11.20 -2.27 -41.33
C SER A 403 -10.25 -3.22 -40.59
N ASP A 404 -10.35 -3.31 -39.25
CA ASP A 404 -9.67 -4.33 -38.47
C ASP A 404 -10.59 -5.54 -38.27
N GLU A 405 -10.61 -6.42 -39.28
CA GLU A 405 -11.47 -7.61 -39.30
C GLU A 405 -11.20 -8.57 -38.13
N GLN A 406 -9.95 -8.66 -37.67
CA GLN A 406 -9.56 -9.52 -36.56
C GLN A 406 -10.12 -9.00 -35.24
N PHE A 407 -10.00 -7.69 -34.98
CA PHE A 407 -10.63 -7.07 -33.81
C PHE A 407 -12.15 -7.20 -33.84
N MET A 408 -12.78 -6.98 -35.00
CA MET A 408 -14.22 -7.17 -35.17
C MET A 408 -14.67 -8.59 -34.83
N LYS A 409 -13.92 -9.60 -35.28
CA LYS A 409 -14.20 -10.99 -34.96
C LYS A 409 -14.08 -11.24 -33.45
N GLU A 410 -12.99 -10.83 -32.82
CA GLU A 410 -12.73 -11.03 -31.39
C GLU A 410 -13.79 -10.36 -30.50
N ILE A 411 -14.22 -9.13 -30.84
CA ILE A 411 -15.21 -8.41 -30.05
C ILE A 411 -16.62 -9.00 -30.20
N ILE A 412 -16.99 -9.42 -31.42
CA ILE A 412 -18.28 -10.09 -31.66
C ILE A 412 -18.32 -11.43 -30.92
N GLU A 413 -17.29 -12.26 -31.07
CA GLU A 413 -17.21 -13.55 -30.40
C GLU A 413 -17.30 -13.39 -28.87
N HIS A 414 -16.55 -12.44 -28.30
CA HIS A 414 -16.60 -12.16 -26.87
C HIS A 414 -18.00 -11.74 -26.39
N ASN A 415 -18.64 -10.79 -27.10
CA ASN A 415 -19.98 -10.31 -26.76
C ASN A 415 -21.03 -11.40 -26.85
N GLU A 416 -20.97 -12.22 -27.90
CA GLU A 416 -21.92 -13.28 -28.13
C GLU A 416 -21.77 -14.43 -27.12
N VAL A 417 -20.55 -14.78 -26.72
CA VAL A 417 -20.29 -15.78 -25.67
C VAL A 417 -20.86 -15.31 -24.34
N LEU A 418 -20.63 -14.05 -23.96
CA LEU A 418 -21.16 -13.52 -22.71
C LEU A 418 -22.69 -13.35 -22.74
N ALA A 419 -23.27 -12.91 -23.85
CA ALA A 419 -24.72 -12.84 -24.00
C ALA A 419 -25.36 -14.22 -23.84
N HIS A 420 -24.81 -15.25 -24.50
CA HIS A 420 -25.29 -16.62 -24.38
C HIS A 420 -25.16 -17.14 -22.94
N ARG A 421 -23.99 -17.00 -22.33
CA ARG A 421 -23.74 -17.41 -20.94
C ARG A 421 -24.73 -16.72 -19.99
N GLN A 422 -24.93 -15.41 -20.14
CA GLN A 422 -25.85 -14.66 -19.32
C GLN A 422 -27.30 -15.18 -19.44
N THR A 423 -27.78 -15.42 -20.67
CA THR A 423 -29.10 -16.01 -20.94
C THR A 423 -29.29 -17.34 -20.22
N VAL A 424 -28.30 -18.25 -20.30
CA VAL A 424 -28.35 -19.56 -19.63
C VAL A 424 -28.51 -19.41 -18.12
N TYR A 425 -27.73 -18.55 -17.47
CA TYR A 425 -27.83 -18.37 -16.01
C TYR A 425 -29.08 -17.62 -15.56
N LEU A 426 -29.62 -16.70 -16.39
CA LEU A 426 -30.91 -16.08 -16.14
C LEU A 426 -32.04 -17.12 -16.14
N GLN A 427 -31.99 -18.06 -17.08
CA GLN A 427 -32.91 -19.21 -17.11
C GLN A 427 -32.69 -20.16 -15.92
N LYS A 428 -31.43 -20.41 -15.52
CA LYS A 428 -31.12 -21.18 -14.29
C LYS A 428 -31.74 -20.53 -13.07
N TYR A 429 -31.60 -19.22 -12.90
CA TYR A 429 -32.18 -18.50 -11.77
C TYR A 429 -33.71 -18.58 -11.77
N LYS A 430 -34.36 -18.50 -12.94
CA LYS A 430 -35.80 -18.73 -13.09
C LYS A 430 -36.22 -20.10 -12.58
N SER A 431 -35.48 -21.15 -12.97
CA SER A 431 -35.74 -22.53 -12.53
C SER A 431 -35.59 -22.68 -11.00
N PHE A 432 -34.49 -22.17 -10.45
CA PHE A 432 -34.22 -22.23 -9.01
C PHE A 432 -35.21 -21.41 -8.18
N ALA A 433 -35.70 -20.29 -8.71
CA ALA A 433 -36.70 -19.48 -8.04
C ALA A 433 -38.08 -20.17 -7.99
N LYS A 434 -38.42 -20.96 -9.01
CA LYS A 434 -39.61 -21.86 -9.00
C LYS A 434 -39.43 -23.05 -8.06
N ASN A 435 -38.20 -23.54 -7.84
CA ASN A 435 -37.91 -24.70 -7.00
C ASN A 435 -36.99 -24.35 -5.81
N GLN A 436 -37.59 -24.01 -4.67
CA GLN A 436 -36.87 -23.60 -3.46
C GLN A 436 -35.97 -24.69 -2.84
N GLY A 437 -36.15 -25.96 -3.19
CA GLY A 437 -35.33 -27.07 -2.69
C GLY A 437 -34.03 -27.32 -3.47
N GLN A 438 -33.88 -26.74 -4.68
CA GLN A 438 -32.67 -26.93 -5.50
C GLN A 438 -31.49 -26.11 -4.97
N PHE A 439 -30.29 -26.68 -5.01
CA PHE A 439 -29.05 -25.95 -4.73
C PHE A 439 -27.91 -26.57 -5.55
N ASP A 440 -26.93 -25.76 -5.89
CA ASP A 440 -25.74 -26.21 -6.59
C ASP A 440 -24.82 -26.98 -5.62
N LYS A 441 -24.61 -28.27 -5.88
CA LYS A 441 -23.90 -29.18 -4.96
C LYS A 441 -22.39 -28.95 -4.93
N ASP A 442 -21.84 -28.28 -5.94
CA ASP A 442 -20.39 -28.12 -6.11
C ASP A 442 -19.84 -26.87 -5.40
N GLN A 443 -20.70 -26.05 -4.78
CA GLN A 443 -20.29 -24.80 -4.11
C GLN A 443 -19.20 -25.00 -3.05
N GLY A 444 -19.21 -26.12 -2.32
CA GLY A 444 -18.22 -26.41 -1.28
C GLY A 444 -16.84 -26.72 -1.86
N SER A 445 -16.78 -27.69 -2.79
CA SER A 445 -15.54 -28.11 -3.45
C SER A 445 -14.94 -26.99 -4.29
N LEU A 446 -15.75 -26.33 -5.12
CA LEU A 446 -15.27 -25.22 -5.97
C LEU A 446 -14.69 -24.08 -5.15
N ARG A 447 -15.28 -23.76 -3.99
CA ARG A 447 -14.72 -22.76 -3.09
C ARG A 447 -13.30 -23.14 -2.66
N ASP A 448 -13.11 -24.36 -2.18
CA ASP A 448 -11.83 -24.81 -1.65
C ASP A 448 -10.76 -24.93 -2.76
N GLU A 449 -11.16 -25.45 -3.93
CA GLU A 449 -10.31 -25.57 -5.11
C GLU A 449 -9.91 -24.20 -5.68
N CYS A 450 -10.85 -23.26 -5.81
CA CYS A 450 -10.55 -21.90 -6.25
C CYS A 450 -9.62 -21.15 -5.28
N LEU A 451 -9.86 -21.23 -3.97
CA LEU A 451 -8.98 -20.58 -2.98
C LEU A 451 -7.56 -21.17 -3.02
N LYS A 452 -7.45 -22.49 -3.21
CA LYS A 452 -6.16 -23.17 -3.39
C LYS A 452 -5.47 -22.71 -4.68
N TYR A 453 -6.19 -22.67 -5.80
CA TYR A 453 -5.66 -22.27 -7.11
C TYR A 453 -5.20 -20.80 -7.12
N TRP A 454 -6.00 -19.89 -6.55
CA TRP A 454 -5.66 -18.47 -6.41
C TRP A 454 -4.68 -18.17 -5.29
N GLN A 455 -4.22 -19.20 -4.58
CA GLN A 455 -3.27 -19.08 -3.47
C GLN A 455 -3.74 -18.05 -2.43
N VAL A 456 -4.98 -18.21 -1.99
CA VAL A 456 -5.62 -17.44 -0.92
C VAL A 456 -5.91 -18.38 0.24
N PRO A 457 -5.45 -18.08 1.48
CA PRO A 457 -5.74 -18.90 2.63
C PRO A 457 -7.23 -19.10 2.84
N ASN A 458 -7.64 -20.34 3.10
CA ASN A 458 -9.03 -20.68 3.35
C ASN A 458 -9.45 -20.29 4.77
N LYS A 459 -9.57 -18.98 5.01
CA LYS A 459 -9.93 -18.38 6.30
C LYS A 459 -11.22 -17.58 6.16
N GLN A 460 -11.99 -17.55 7.24
CA GLN A 460 -13.15 -16.68 7.35
C GLN A 460 -12.80 -15.43 8.16
N ARG A 461 -13.46 -14.32 7.84
CA ARG A 461 -13.38 -13.12 8.66
C ARG A 461 -13.90 -13.40 10.09
N PRO A 462 -13.17 -13.02 11.16
CA PRO A 462 -13.60 -13.25 12.54
C PRO A 462 -14.97 -12.65 12.85
N ARG A 463 -15.81 -13.37 13.62
CA ARG A 463 -17.10 -12.87 14.12
C ARG A 463 -16.86 -11.75 15.14
N GLY A 464 -17.41 -10.55 14.89
CA GLY A 464 -17.25 -9.36 15.75
C GLY A 464 -16.34 -8.26 15.20
N GLY A 465 -15.74 -8.46 14.02
CA GLY A 465 -14.76 -7.52 13.44
C GLY A 465 -13.44 -7.49 14.21
N ASP A 466 -12.64 -6.44 14.02
CA ASP A 466 -11.28 -6.29 14.59
C ASP A 466 -11.24 -6.26 16.13
N ARG A 467 -12.39 -6.09 16.78
CA ARG A 467 -12.49 -5.92 18.23
C ARG A 467 -12.53 -7.23 19.00
N GLY A 468 -12.53 -8.40 18.35
CA GLY A 468 -12.35 -9.71 19.01
C GLY A 468 -13.07 -9.87 20.36
N SER A 469 -12.43 -10.59 21.30
CA SER A 469 -12.83 -10.59 22.71
C SER A 469 -12.16 -9.44 23.47
N ARG A 470 -12.74 -9.00 24.60
CA ARG A 470 -12.17 -7.93 25.44
C ARG A 470 -10.71 -8.24 25.85
N ASN A 471 -10.42 -9.48 26.21
CA ASN A 471 -9.08 -9.91 26.60
C ASN A 471 -8.12 -9.90 25.39
N GLY A 472 -8.58 -10.38 24.23
CA GLY A 472 -7.77 -10.34 22.99
C GLY A 472 -7.43 -8.90 22.57
N ASN A 473 -8.34 -7.95 22.76
CA ASN A 473 -8.02 -6.53 22.54
C ASN A 473 -6.99 -5.99 23.52
N GLN A 474 -7.08 -6.35 24.80
CA GLN A 474 -6.14 -5.87 25.81
C GLN A 474 -4.72 -6.38 25.53
N GLU A 475 -4.57 -7.63 25.11
CA GLU A 475 -3.28 -8.18 24.66
C GLU A 475 -2.78 -7.51 23.38
N ARG A 476 -3.65 -7.34 22.38
CA ARG A 476 -3.33 -6.70 21.08
C ARG A 476 -2.84 -5.26 21.25
N LEU A 477 -3.31 -4.56 22.28
CA LEU A 477 -2.95 -3.17 22.55
C LEU A 477 -1.76 -3.01 23.49
N ASN A 478 -1.28 -4.07 24.13
CA ASN A 478 -0.22 -3.99 25.12
C ASN A 478 1.17 -3.93 24.45
N PRO A 479 1.94 -2.84 24.61
CA PRO A 479 3.27 -2.73 23.99
C PRO A 479 4.25 -3.80 24.50
N ASN A 480 4.11 -4.26 25.75
CA ASN A 480 4.97 -5.30 26.31
C ASN A 480 4.73 -6.68 25.65
N VAL A 481 3.51 -6.97 25.19
CA VAL A 481 3.20 -8.21 24.46
C VAL A 481 3.89 -8.18 23.09
N VAL A 482 3.82 -7.05 22.38
CA VAL A 482 4.51 -6.88 21.09
C VAL A 482 6.03 -6.92 21.28
N LEU A 483 6.57 -6.23 22.28
CA LEU A 483 8.00 -6.28 22.60
C LEU A 483 8.46 -7.71 22.91
N GLY A 484 7.75 -8.41 23.80
CA GLY A 484 8.04 -9.78 24.21
C GLY A 484 7.98 -10.80 23.07
N LYS A 485 7.16 -10.54 22.04
CA LYS A 485 7.06 -11.40 20.84
C LYS A 485 8.35 -11.39 19.99
N TYR A 486 9.07 -10.27 19.94
CA TYR A 486 10.19 -10.08 19.01
C TYR A 486 11.55 -9.88 19.68
N THR A 487 11.60 -9.45 20.94
CA THR A 487 12.85 -9.27 21.67
C THR A 487 13.58 -10.59 21.87
N SER A 488 14.89 -10.60 21.63
CA SER A 488 15.76 -11.73 22.00
C SER A 488 16.34 -11.56 23.41
N LYS A 489 16.14 -10.41 24.06
CA LYS A 489 16.64 -10.12 25.41
C LYS A 489 15.52 -10.30 26.44
N ILE A 490 15.85 -11.00 27.53
CA ILE A 490 15.01 -11.03 28.73
C ILE A 490 15.36 -9.79 29.55
N CYS A 491 14.45 -8.84 29.64
CA CYS A 491 14.63 -7.60 30.40
C CYS A 491 13.33 -7.12 31.03
N GLY A 492 13.43 -6.50 32.20
CA GLY A 492 12.31 -5.78 32.81
C GLY A 492 12.12 -4.38 32.24
N GLU A 493 10.96 -3.76 32.45
CA GLU A 493 10.68 -2.39 31.99
C GLU A 493 11.70 -1.37 32.53
N ALA A 494 12.13 -1.52 33.79
CA ALA A 494 13.17 -0.68 34.38
C ALA A 494 14.49 -0.70 33.60
N GLU A 495 14.84 -1.82 32.95
CA GLU A 495 16.07 -1.94 32.16
C GLU A 495 15.97 -1.27 30.79
N LEU A 496 14.76 -1.01 30.27
CA LEU A 496 14.57 -0.22 29.04
C LEU A 496 15.01 1.24 29.23
N GLY A 497 15.03 1.73 30.47
CA GLY A 497 15.53 3.07 30.83
C GLY A 497 17.04 3.14 31.06
N ASN A 498 17.77 2.02 30.99
CA ASN A 498 19.20 2.02 31.20
C ASN A 498 19.93 2.80 30.11
N LYS A 499 20.84 3.68 30.52
CA LYS A 499 21.67 4.48 29.61
C LYS A 499 23.00 3.80 29.32
N PHE A 500 23.42 3.86 28.07
CA PHE A 500 24.77 3.51 27.67
C PHE A 500 25.79 4.58 28.12
N PRO A 501 27.08 4.23 28.26
CA PRO A 501 28.13 5.20 28.59
C PRO A 501 28.24 6.35 27.56
N GLU A 502 28.66 7.53 28.03
CA GLU A 502 28.94 8.70 27.19
C GLU A 502 30.18 8.45 26.30
N PHE A 503 30.19 9.06 25.11
CA PHE A 503 31.25 8.82 24.13
C PHE A 503 32.59 9.37 24.63
N SER A 504 33.65 8.58 24.43
CA SER A 504 35.03 8.96 24.76
C SER A 504 35.95 8.56 23.61
N ILE A 505 36.98 9.37 23.34
CA ILE A 505 38.02 9.07 22.33
C ILE A 505 38.67 7.71 22.62
N SER A 506 38.80 7.32 23.90
CA SER A 506 39.37 6.04 24.32
C SER A 506 38.63 4.81 23.76
N MET A 507 37.37 4.97 23.32
CA MET A 507 36.60 3.92 22.64
C MET A 507 37.10 3.64 21.21
N LEU A 508 37.82 4.59 20.63
CA LEU A 508 38.44 4.50 19.29
C LEU A 508 39.93 4.15 19.35
N GLN A 509 40.45 3.86 20.54
CA GLN A 509 41.85 3.48 20.75
C GLN A 509 41.97 1.97 20.89
N SER A 510 43.03 1.40 20.31
CA SER A 510 43.34 -0.02 20.46
C SER A 510 44.82 -0.24 20.72
N LYS A 511 45.12 -1.18 21.62
CA LYS A 511 46.50 -1.65 21.86
C LYS A 511 47.00 -2.57 20.74
N ILE A 512 46.11 -3.05 19.87
CA ILE A 512 46.44 -3.94 18.77
C ILE A 512 46.64 -3.09 17.51
N PRO A 513 47.87 -3.02 16.93
CA PRO A 513 48.17 -2.10 15.83
C PRO A 513 47.42 -2.37 14.53
N SER A 514 46.84 -3.56 14.36
CA SER A 514 46.04 -3.91 13.18
C SER A 514 44.57 -3.51 13.32
N ASN A 515 44.11 -3.09 14.51
CA ASN A 515 42.70 -2.79 14.76
C ASN A 515 42.29 -1.43 14.16
N ILE A 516 41.05 -1.38 13.67
CA ILE A 516 40.40 -0.20 13.07
C ILE A 516 39.08 0.11 13.79
N PRO A 517 39.09 0.41 15.10
CA PRO A 517 37.88 0.52 15.92
C PRO A 517 36.90 1.60 15.43
N TYR A 518 37.36 2.62 14.72
CA TYR A 518 36.48 3.66 14.17
C TYR A 518 35.54 3.15 13.06
N GLU A 519 35.89 2.08 12.35
CA GLU A 519 35.02 1.48 11.32
C GLU A 519 33.83 0.72 11.92
N GLU A 520 33.92 0.37 13.20
CA GLU A 520 32.89 -0.37 13.92
C GLU A 520 31.66 0.47 14.21
N TYR A 521 31.72 1.80 14.05
CA TYR A 521 30.63 2.69 14.42
C TYR A 521 30.00 3.37 13.21
N ARG A 522 28.68 3.53 13.31
CA ARG A 522 27.88 4.46 12.52
C ARG A 522 27.30 5.49 13.45
N PHE A 523 27.08 6.71 12.97
CA PHE A 523 26.51 7.76 13.78
C PHE A 523 25.41 8.55 13.07
N VAL A 524 24.53 9.13 13.88
CA VAL A 524 23.43 9.99 13.44
C VAL A 524 23.40 11.25 14.29
N ALA A 525 23.05 12.39 13.71
CA ALA A 525 22.72 13.59 14.48
C ALA A 525 21.30 13.48 15.05
N LEU A 526 21.17 13.77 16.35
CA LEU A 526 19.88 13.80 17.04
C LEU A 526 19.32 15.22 17.04
N GLY A 527 18.02 15.32 16.77
CA GLY A 527 17.27 16.58 16.73
C GLY A 527 16.46 16.86 17.99
N ALA A 528 16.13 15.84 18.78
CA ALA A 528 15.56 16.02 20.11
C ALA A 528 16.63 16.36 21.15
N ALA A 529 16.21 17.04 22.22
CA ALA A 529 17.05 17.24 23.40
C ALA A 529 17.18 15.99 24.29
N SER A 530 16.33 14.99 24.08
CA SER A 530 16.33 13.72 24.80
C SER A 530 17.06 12.63 24.01
N ASP A 531 17.49 11.58 24.71
CA ASP A 531 17.96 10.35 24.07
C ASP A 531 16.87 9.76 23.15
N PRO A 532 17.24 9.01 22.10
CA PRO A 532 16.28 8.33 21.24
C PRO A 532 15.42 7.34 22.02
N GLN A 533 14.16 7.21 21.63
CA GLN A 533 13.16 6.46 22.39
C GLN A 533 12.67 5.25 21.63
N LEU A 534 12.31 4.22 22.39
CA LEU A 534 11.67 3.05 21.83
C LEU A 534 10.21 3.38 21.49
N LEU A 535 9.83 3.23 20.23
CA LEU A 535 8.46 3.38 19.75
C LEU A 535 7.91 2.02 19.32
N ILE A 536 6.70 1.70 19.78
CA ILE A 536 6.01 0.45 19.46
C ILE A 536 4.63 0.75 18.88
N GLY A 537 4.41 0.31 17.65
CA GLY A 537 3.08 0.22 17.04
C GLY A 537 2.39 -1.06 17.47
N THR A 538 1.25 -0.93 18.13
CA THR A 538 0.36 -2.05 18.50
C THR A 538 -0.94 -1.93 17.70
N GLY A 539 -1.89 -2.84 17.94
CA GLY A 539 -3.11 -3.00 17.14
C GLY A 539 -3.68 -1.71 16.56
N ASP A 540 -4.23 -0.84 17.40
CA ASP A 540 -4.75 0.47 16.99
C ASP A 540 -4.22 1.61 17.87
N ALA A 541 -3.05 1.42 18.47
CA ALA A 541 -2.37 2.40 19.32
C ALA A 541 -0.87 2.43 19.02
N VAL A 542 -0.23 3.56 19.31
CA VAL A 542 1.21 3.74 19.21
C VAL A 542 1.73 4.17 20.58
N PHE A 543 2.81 3.55 21.04
CA PHE A 543 3.41 3.83 22.34
C PHE A 543 4.85 4.29 22.18
N ILE A 544 5.29 5.18 23.05
CA ILE A 544 6.68 5.61 23.16
C ILE A 544 7.16 5.44 24.59
N TYR A 545 8.37 4.89 24.76
CA TYR A 545 8.95 4.70 26.07
C TYR A 545 9.66 5.98 26.54
N ARG A 546 9.10 6.64 27.56
CA ARG A 546 9.63 7.88 28.17
C ARG A 546 9.36 7.86 29.67
N HIS A 547 10.20 8.55 30.45
CA HIS A 547 10.02 8.67 31.91
C HIS A 547 9.79 7.33 32.64
N GLY A 548 10.42 6.25 32.17
CA GLY A 548 10.35 4.93 32.81
C GLY A 548 9.08 4.11 32.53
N HIS A 549 8.24 4.53 31.58
CA HIS A 549 7.03 3.81 31.20
C HIS A 549 6.64 4.05 29.73
N PHE A 550 5.71 3.25 29.20
CA PHE A 550 5.12 3.50 27.88
C PHE A 550 3.99 4.54 27.95
N GLU A 551 4.15 5.63 27.20
CA GLU A 551 3.15 6.67 26.98
C GLU A 551 2.46 6.45 25.63
N GLN A 552 1.13 6.55 25.56
CA GLN A 552 0.39 6.40 24.31
C GLN A 552 0.41 7.71 23.51
N ILE A 553 0.68 7.61 22.21
CA ILE A 553 0.58 8.69 21.23
C ILE A 553 -0.69 8.48 20.39
N ASP A 554 -1.33 9.57 19.99
CA ASP A 554 -2.46 9.52 19.06
C ASP A 554 -2.05 8.89 17.72
N ARG A 555 -2.72 7.80 17.37
CA ARG A 555 -2.46 7.01 16.16
C ARG A 555 -2.70 7.78 14.87
N ASP A 556 -3.63 8.75 14.87
CA ASP A 556 -3.98 9.50 13.66
C ASP A 556 -2.85 10.49 13.32
N TYR A 557 -2.08 10.92 14.34
CA TYR A 557 -0.88 11.71 14.17
C TYR A 557 0.36 10.85 13.89
N ALA A 558 0.58 9.76 14.62
CA ALA A 558 1.79 8.94 14.46
C ALA A 558 1.78 8.09 13.17
N ARG A 559 0.63 7.53 12.77
CA ARG A 559 0.43 6.66 11.59
C ARG A 559 1.45 5.51 11.47
N ILE A 560 1.78 4.86 12.58
CA ILE A 560 2.66 3.69 12.62
C ILE A 560 1.81 2.41 12.68
N PRO A 561 1.93 1.48 11.71
CA PRO A 561 1.23 0.19 11.74
C PRO A 561 1.57 -0.65 12.96
N GLU A 562 0.65 -1.55 13.33
CA GLU A 562 0.88 -2.55 14.39
C GLU A 562 2.10 -3.44 14.11
N ASN A 563 2.58 -4.19 15.12
CA ASN A 563 3.76 -5.04 14.98
C ASN A 563 5.00 -4.28 14.45
N THR A 564 5.19 -3.04 14.90
CA THR A 564 6.35 -2.21 14.53
C THR A 564 7.11 -1.83 15.78
N ILE A 565 8.44 -1.99 15.77
CA ILE A 565 9.34 -1.61 16.87
C ILE A 565 10.50 -0.82 16.29
N LEU A 566 10.62 0.44 16.70
CA LEU A 566 11.57 1.41 16.18
C LEU A 566 12.34 2.07 17.33
N LEU A 567 13.59 2.45 17.07
CA LEU A 567 14.28 3.48 17.86
C LEU A 567 14.12 4.81 17.11
N VAL A 568 13.53 5.82 17.76
CA VAL A 568 13.17 7.07 17.10
C VAL A 568 13.74 8.30 17.80
N ASP A 569 14.05 9.31 16.99
CA ASP A 569 14.36 10.68 17.38
C ASP A 569 13.17 11.58 16.99
N CYS A 570 12.47 12.11 17.99
CA CYS A 570 11.32 13.00 17.77
C CYS A 570 11.78 14.45 17.65
N ALA A 571 12.17 14.85 16.45
CA ALA A 571 12.76 16.15 16.17
C ALA A 571 11.72 17.21 15.73
N GLU A 572 12.08 18.48 15.93
CA GLU A 572 11.36 19.64 15.41
C GLU A 572 12.13 20.26 14.24
N GLU A 573 11.46 20.42 13.10
CA GLU A 573 12.02 21.17 11.98
C GLU A 573 12.16 22.65 12.35
N VAL A 574 13.30 23.25 12.02
CA VAL A 574 13.55 24.67 12.23
C VAL A 574 13.82 25.38 10.92
N LYS A 575 13.41 26.65 10.85
CA LYS A 575 13.72 27.56 9.75
C LYS A 575 14.55 28.73 10.24
N THR A 576 15.47 29.18 9.40
CA THR A 576 16.32 30.33 9.69
C THR A 576 15.85 31.56 8.93
N ASP A 577 15.78 32.69 9.61
CA ASP A 577 15.52 34.02 9.05
C ASP A 577 16.67 34.95 9.49
N GLY A 578 17.72 35.01 8.66
CA GLY A 578 19.01 35.56 9.05
C GLY A 578 19.59 34.80 10.25
N SER A 579 19.82 35.50 11.36
CA SER A 579 20.32 34.91 12.61
C SER A 579 19.22 34.34 13.52
N LYS A 580 17.92 34.49 13.19
CA LYS A 580 16.80 34.02 14.03
C LYS A 580 16.38 32.60 13.65
N ILE A 581 16.11 31.78 14.66
CA ILE A 581 15.58 30.41 14.50
C ILE A 581 14.09 30.44 14.82
N ARG A 582 13.27 29.97 13.91
CA ARG A 582 11.84 29.75 14.13
C ARG A 582 11.56 28.25 14.04
N ILE A 583 10.95 27.70 15.08
CA ILE A 583 10.41 26.33 15.01
C ILE A 583 9.30 26.36 13.96
N SER A 584 9.37 25.43 13.01
CA SER A 584 8.35 25.29 11.98
C SER A 584 7.02 24.95 12.65
N SER A 585 5.94 25.58 12.20
CA SER A 585 4.61 25.42 12.78
C SER A 585 3.98 24.09 12.35
N ASP A 586 4.44 22.97 12.92
CA ASP A 586 3.94 21.58 12.72
C ASP A 586 4.07 21.06 11.26
N PRO A 587 4.34 19.76 11.01
CA PRO A 587 4.28 18.61 11.91
C PRO A 587 5.61 18.23 12.59
N HIS A 588 5.52 17.64 13.79
CA HIS A 588 6.65 16.95 14.41
C HIS A 588 7.16 15.80 13.53
N MET A 589 8.45 15.50 13.62
CA MET A 589 9.10 14.44 12.86
C MET A 589 9.40 13.24 13.74
N ILE A 590 9.09 12.04 13.25
CA ILE A 590 9.55 10.77 13.81
C ILE A 590 10.69 10.28 12.91
N ARG A 591 11.94 10.55 13.34
CA ARG A 591 13.14 10.10 12.62
C ARG A 591 13.53 8.73 13.13
N ILE A 592 13.49 7.71 12.27
CA ILE A 592 13.93 6.36 12.58
C ILE A 592 15.46 6.34 12.63
N VAL A 593 16.00 5.96 13.79
CA VAL A 593 17.44 5.85 14.06
C VAL A 593 17.92 4.39 13.91
N ASP A 594 17.06 3.44 14.25
CA ASP A 594 17.24 2.00 14.02
C ASP A 594 15.86 1.32 14.04
N ALA A 595 15.74 0.11 13.52
CA ALA A 595 14.49 -0.64 13.45
C ALA A 595 14.68 -2.11 13.85
N ALA A 596 13.77 -2.64 14.66
CA ALA A 596 13.75 -4.06 15.00
C ALA A 596 12.68 -4.82 14.19
N VAL A 597 11.50 -4.22 14.06
CA VAL A 597 10.35 -4.81 13.38
C VAL A 597 9.60 -3.75 12.58
N LEU A 598 9.28 -4.06 11.33
CA LEU A 598 8.58 -3.16 10.40
C LEU A 598 7.29 -3.83 9.91
N TYR A 599 6.16 -3.52 10.54
CA TYR A 599 4.85 -4.15 10.24
C TYR A 599 4.93 -5.69 10.16
N GLY A 600 5.48 -6.32 11.21
CA GLY A 600 5.67 -7.77 11.32
C GLY A 600 6.96 -8.32 10.68
N ASP A 601 7.67 -7.54 9.87
CA ASP A 601 8.97 -7.94 9.32
C ASP A 601 10.08 -7.78 10.37
N ASN A 602 10.58 -8.89 10.93
CA ASN A 602 11.67 -8.85 11.91
C ASN A 602 13.01 -8.64 11.19
N VAL A 603 13.53 -7.41 11.30
CA VAL A 603 14.83 -6.99 10.73
C VAL A 603 15.93 -6.90 11.79
N SER A 604 15.62 -7.16 13.07
CA SER A 604 16.53 -6.91 14.21
C SER A 604 17.90 -7.59 14.11
N GLN A 605 18.00 -8.72 13.39
CA GLN A 605 19.24 -9.49 13.22
C GLN A 605 19.99 -9.16 11.92
N LEU A 606 19.44 -8.31 11.05
CA LEU A 606 20.14 -7.88 9.84
C LEU A 606 21.29 -6.92 10.20
N PRO A 607 22.33 -6.80 9.34
CA PRO A 607 23.33 -5.74 9.47
C PRO A 607 22.66 -4.35 9.56
N TYR A 608 23.27 -3.42 10.30
CA TYR A 608 22.69 -2.10 10.58
C TYR A 608 22.25 -1.38 9.29
N GLU A 609 23.08 -1.36 8.26
CA GLU A 609 22.79 -0.73 6.98
C GLU A 609 21.60 -1.38 6.26
N ALA A 610 21.44 -2.71 6.39
CA ALA A 610 20.29 -3.42 5.84
C ALA A 610 19.00 -3.12 6.61
N ARG A 611 19.06 -2.96 7.94
CA ARG A 611 17.92 -2.50 8.76
C ARG A 611 17.49 -1.09 8.36
N MET A 612 18.45 -0.19 8.16
CA MET A 612 18.16 1.18 7.74
C MET A 612 17.60 1.27 6.33
N LYS A 613 18.09 0.47 5.37
CA LYS A 613 17.48 0.37 4.03
C LYS A 613 16.02 -0.12 4.09
N ALA A 614 15.74 -1.14 4.91
CA ALA A 614 14.38 -1.61 5.14
C ALA A 614 13.49 -0.53 5.76
N ALA A 615 14.00 0.19 6.77
CA ALA A 615 13.30 1.30 7.41
C ALA A 615 13.03 2.47 6.45
N GLN A 616 13.94 2.74 5.51
CA GLN A 616 13.76 3.76 4.47
C GLN A 616 12.60 3.38 3.52
N LYS A 617 12.56 2.13 3.04
CA LYS A 617 11.44 1.62 2.24
C LYS A 617 10.12 1.68 3.01
N PHE A 618 10.13 1.32 4.29
CA PHE A 618 8.97 1.42 5.18
C PHE A 618 8.47 2.87 5.34
N ALA A 619 9.38 3.82 5.60
CA ALA A 619 9.02 5.23 5.71
C ALA A 619 8.48 5.79 4.38
N LEU A 620 9.05 5.37 3.24
CA LEU A 620 8.56 5.72 1.91
C LEU A 620 7.14 5.21 1.66
N ALA A 621 6.83 3.98 2.09
CA ALA A 621 5.48 3.41 1.99
C ALA A 621 4.44 4.17 2.85
N LEU A 622 4.86 4.75 3.98
CA LEU A 622 4.00 5.57 4.86
C LEU A 622 3.88 7.04 4.43
N LYS A 623 4.81 7.52 3.59
CA LYS A 623 4.89 8.92 3.15
C LYS A 623 3.54 9.37 2.58
N LEU A 624 3.04 10.48 3.09
CA LEU A 624 1.87 11.15 2.53
C LEU A 624 2.31 12.13 1.46
N THR A 625 1.58 12.15 0.37
CA THR A 625 1.73 13.16 -0.69
C THR A 625 1.18 14.50 -0.19
N LYS A 626 0.02 14.48 0.49
CA LYS A 626 -0.53 15.67 1.16
C LYS A 626 -0.21 15.66 2.65
N LYS A 627 0.36 16.77 3.14
CA LYS A 627 0.69 16.94 4.57
C LYS A 627 -0.51 16.90 5.49
N THR A 628 -1.69 17.29 5.00
CA THR A 628 -2.93 17.37 5.78
C THR A 628 -3.89 16.30 5.30
N ILE A 629 -4.47 15.56 6.24
CA ILE A 629 -5.51 14.56 6.00
C ILE A 629 -6.76 14.91 6.81
N GLN A 630 -7.91 14.48 6.31
CA GLN A 630 -9.16 14.58 7.06
C GLN A 630 -9.40 13.28 7.83
N ILE A 631 -9.69 13.40 9.12
CA ILE A 631 -10.13 12.31 9.98
C ILE A 631 -11.57 12.54 10.43
N GLY A 632 -12.28 11.48 10.80
CA GLY A 632 -13.67 11.57 11.21
C GLY A 632 -14.65 11.74 10.04
N TRP A 633 -15.93 11.93 10.37
CA TRP A 633 -17.03 11.98 9.40
C TRP A 633 -18.09 13.01 9.81
N GLY A 634 -18.70 13.68 8.83
CA GLY A 634 -19.75 14.69 9.06
C GLY A 634 -19.27 15.82 9.97
N PHE A 635 -20.07 16.20 10.97
CA PHE A 635 -19.72 17.26 11.94
C PHE A 635 -18.49 16.95 12.83
N ARG A 636 -17.97 15.71 12.79
CA ARG A 636 -16.75 15.32 13.51
C ARG A 636 -15.51 15.29 12.59
N ALA A 637 -15.67 15.64 11.31
CA ALA A 637 -14.55 15.71 10.40
C ALA A 637 -13.58 16.82 10.83
N LYS A 638 -12.30 16.50 10.94
CA LYS A 638 -11.23 17.44 11.30
C LYS A 638 -10.05 17.21 10.38
N ASP A 639 -9.50 18.30 9.87
CA ASP A 639 -8.25 18.28 9.15
C ASP A 639 -7.09 18.29 10.18
N ILE A 640 -6.19 17.33 10.07
CA ILE A 640 -4.99 17.21 10.90
C ILE A 640 -3.74 17.12 10.01
N THR A 641 -2.59 17.48 10.57
CA THR A 641 -1.29 17.30 9.93
C THR A 641 -0.53 16.22 10.70
N PRO A 642 -0.52 14.97 10.21
CA PRO A 642 0.18 13.88 10.89
C PRO A 642 1.69 14.13 10.98
N HIS A 643 2.33 13.45 11.92
CA HIS A 643 3.77 13.42 12.03
C HIS A 643 4.41 12.84 10.78
N GLN A 644 5.53 13.43 10.38
CA GLN A 644 6.29 12.91 9.25
C GLN A 644 7.25 11.83 9.73
N VAL A 645 7.15 10.65 9.12
CA VAL A 645 8.06 9.52 9.39
C VAL A 645 9.14 9.51 8.32
N CYS A 646 10.41 9.52 8.74
CA CYS A 646 11.57 9.40 7.85
C CYS A 646 12.71 8.67 8.57
N CYS A 647 13.78 8.32 7.87
CA CYS A 647 14.99 7.80 8.51
C CYS A 647 15.99 8.92 8.78
N ALA A 648 16.71 8.84 9.88
CA ALA A 648 17.87 9.70 10.13
C ALA A 648 19.01 9.34 9.17
N GLN A 649 19.69 10.35 8.63
CA GLN A 649 20.88 10.18 7.82
C GLN A 649 22.00 9.60 8.69
N THR A 650 22.56 8.49 8.22
CA THR A 650 23.63 7.73 8.87
C THR A 650 24.96 8.07 8.22
N TYR A 651 25.99 8.23 9.04
CA TYR A 651 27.37 8.45 8.62
C TYR A 651 28.29 7.40 9.25
N SER A 652 29.35 7.03 8.56
CA SER A 652 30.55 6.42 9.14
C SER A 652 31.45 7.50 9.73
N LEU A 653 32.34 7.14 10.67
CA LEU A 653 33.31 8.09 11.23
C LEU A 653 34.31 8.64 10.19
N LYS A 654 34.41 8.03 9.00
CA LYS A 654 35.19 8.57 7.88
C LYS A 654 34.50 9.73 7.16
N GLU A 655 33.18 9.79 7.23
CA GLU A 655 32.37 10.83 6.58
C GLU A 655 32.19 12.05 7.52
N LEU A 656 33.08 12.25 8.50
CA LEU A 656 33.02 13.39 9.42
C LEU A 656 33.14 14.74 8.71
N ASP A 657 33.90 14.83 7.62
CA ASP A 657 34.00 16.06 6.83
C ASP A 657 32.67 16.39 6.12
N GLU A 658 32.04 15.38 5.51
CA GLU A 658 30.72 15.52 4.90
C GLU A 658 29.68 15.92 5.96
N PHE A 659 29.67 15.22 7.10
CA PHE A 659 28.81 15.57 8.23
C PHE A 659 29.03 17.01 8.70
N GLN A 660 30.28 17.44 8.86
CA GLN A 660 30.63 18.80 9.30
C GLN A 660 30.16 19.86 8.29
N SER A 661 30.19 19.56 6.99
CA SER A 661 29.69 20.46 5.94
C SER A 661 28.18 20.72 6.02
N ASN A 662 27.43 19.82 6.66
CA ASN A 662 26.00 19.93 6.89
C ASN A 662 25.64 20.65 8.21
N LEU A 663 26.62 21.10 8.99
CA LEU A 663 26.39 21.83 10.24
C LEU A 663 26.39 23.34 10.00
N ILE A 664 25.42 24.01 10.62
CA ILE A 664 25.25 25.46 10.55
C ILE A 664 25.35 26.02 11.97
N GLU A 665 26.39 26.80 12.24
CA GLU A 665 26.56 27.50 13.52
C GLU A 665 25.79 28.83 13.53
N LEU A 666 24.95 29.03 14.54
CA LEU A 666 24.22 30.27 14.77
C LEU A 666 24.48 30.82 16.17
N LYS A 667 24.80 32.11 16.24
CA LYS A 667 25.01 32.83 17.51
C LYS A 667 23.77 33.66 17.85
N GLN A 668 23.12 33.36 18.98
CA GLN A 668 21.96 34.11 19.47
C GLN A 668 22.07 34.37 20.97
N ARG A 669 21.84 35.61 21.42
CA ARG A 669 21.65 35.97 22.85
C ARG A 669 22.69 35.38 23.83
N GLY A 670 23.93 35.17 23.41
CA GLY A 670 24.97 34.58 24.26
C GLY A 670 25.10 33.05 24.19
N GLU A 671 24.38 32.39 23.30
CA GLU A 671 24.43 30.94 23.04
C GLU A 671 24.89 30.65 21.60
N VAL A 672 25.61 29.53 21.43
CA VAL A 672 25.93 28.95 20.12
C VAL A 672 24.98 27.78 19.92
N THR A 673 24.11 27.88 18.93
CA THR A 673 23.23 26.79 18.48
C THR A 673 23.80 26.18 17.22
N VAL A 674 23.83 24.85 17.15
CA VAL A 674 24.20 24.13 15.92
C VAL A 674 22.93 23.57 15.31
N LEU A 675 22.72 23.88 14.04
CA LEU A 675 21.71 23.22 13.23
C LEU A 675 22.40 22.15 12.39
N PHE A 676 21.71 21.05 12.15
CA PHE A 676 22.11 20.04 11.18
C PHE A 676 21.14 20.09 10.00
N LYS A 677 21.70 20.19 8.80
CA LYS A 677 20.96 20.14 7.54
C LYS A 677 20.89 18.70 7.05
N GLU A 678 19.68 18.19 6.88
CA GLU A 678 19.38 16.84 6.41
C GLU A 678 18.50 16.95 5.16
N GLY A 679 19.12 16.87 3.98
CA GLY A 679 18.45 17.18 2.71
C GLY A 679 17.90 18.62 2.70
N ASP A 680 16.59 18.75 2.49
CA ASP A 680 15.89 20.04 2.48
C ASP A 680 15.47 20.54 3.87
N ARG A 681 15.80 19.79 4.93
CA ARG A 681 15.33 20.05 6.30
C ARG A 681 16.48 20.46 7.20
N GLN A 682 16.14 21.13 8.30
CA GLN A 682 17.10 21.51 9.32
C GLN A 682 16.49 21.30 10.70
N PHE A 683 17.29 20.87 11.67
CA PHE A 683 16.89 20.76 13.07
C PHE A 683 18.05 21.16 13.98
N LYS A 684 17.73 21.56 15.22
CA LYS A 684 18.75 21.83 16.24
C LYS A 684 19.38 20.51 16.64
N THR A 685 20.71 20.45 16.72
CA THR A 685 21.40 19.26 17.21
C THR A 685 22.28 19.57 18.42
N GLN A 686 22.18 18.70 19.41
CA GLN A 686 22.93 18.79 20.69
C GLN A 686 23.63 17.49 21.05
N SER A 687 23.44 16.45 20.24
CA SER A 687 24.07 15.16 20.44
C SER A 687 24.13 14.35 19.17
N LEU A 688 25.13 13.47 19.10
CA LEU A 688 25.24 12.41 18.11
C LEU A 688 25.05 11.08 18.81
N ARG A 689 24.30 10.15 18.22
CA ARG A 689 24.30 8.76 18.65
C ARG A 689 25.26 7.98 17.78
N LEU A 690 26.17 7.24 18.40
CA LEU A 690 27.02 6.26 17.74
C LEU A 690 26.51 4.85 18.07
N THR A 691 26.34 4.04 17.04
CA THR A 691 25.88 2.65 17.09
C THR A 691 26.97 1.75 16.55
N ARG A 692 27.37 0.74 17.32
CA ARG A 692 28.37 -0.23 16.90
C ARG A 692 27.72 -1.31 16.01
N ILE A 693 28.32 -1.63 14.86
CA ILE A 693 27.76 -2.55 13.85
C ILE A 693 28.16 -4.02 14.04
N ILE A 694 29.11 -4.30 14.93
CA ILE A 694 29.54 -5.66 15.30
C ILE A 694 29.26 -5.92 16.80
N LYS A 695 29.00 -7.19 17.15
CA LYS A 695 28.73 -7.63 18.53
C LYS A 695 29.89 -7.26 19.45
N GLN A 696 29.57 -7.07 20.74
CA GLN A 696 30.54 -6.53 21.69
C GLN A 696 31.84 -7.33 21.77
N ASP A 697 31.75 -8.66 21.63
CA ASP A 697 32.85 -9.60 21.79
C ASP A 697 33.91 -9.57 20.68
N TRP A 698 33.60 -8.92 19.56
CA TRP A 698 34.46 -8.87 18.38
C TRP A 698 35.16 -7.53 18.27
N GLN A 699 36.31 -7.51 17.62
CA GLN A 699 37.08 -6.31 17.29
C GLN A 699 37.43 -6.35 15.81
N MET A 700 37.33 -5.21 15.14
CA MET A 700 37.65 -5.08 13.72
C MET A 700 39.12 -4.74 13.52
N GLY A 701 39.77 -5.45 12.60
CA GLY A 701 41.13 -5.18 12.14
C GLY A 701 41.23 -5.08 10.62
N TRP A 702 42.37 -4.59 10.15
CA TRP A 702 42.70 -4.45 8.72
C TRP A 702 43.73 -5.49 8.29
N SER A 703 43.39 -6.31 7.30
CA SER A 703 44.33 -7.26 6.71
C SER A 703 45.23 -6.56 5.71
N LYS A 704 46.52 -6.41 6.04
CA LYS A 704 47.50 -5.79 5.13
C LYS A 704 47.73 -6.59 3.84
N SER A 705 47.64 -7.92 3.90
CA SER A 705 47.87 -8.78 2.74
C SER A 705 46.69 -8.83 1.79
N GLN A 706 45.46 -8.77 2.32
CA GLN A 706 44.24 -8.89 1.52
C GLN A 706 43.53 -7.55 1.28
N GLN A 707 43.93 -6.47 1.96
CA GLN A 707 43.32 -5.14 1.88
C GLN A 707 41.81 -5.15 2.15
N VAL A 708 41.39 -5.93 3.15
CA VAL A 708 39.99 -6.06 3.58
C VAL A 708 39.87 -6.02 5.10
N PRO A 709 38.71 -5.60 5.64
CA PRO A 709 38.45 -5.71 7.06
C PRO A 709 38.26 -7.17 7.48
N TYR A 710 38.65 -7.48 8.72
CA TYR A 710 38.38 -8.75 9.39
C TYR A 710 37.95 -8.49 10.83
N VAL A 711 37.32 -9.47 11.47
CA VAL A 711 37.09 -9.45 12.91
C VAL A 711 37.86 -10.55 13.61
N HIS A 712 38.23 -10.30 14.86
CA HIS A 712 38.76 -11.29 15.78
C HIS A 712 38.20 -11.05 17.17
N SER A 713 38.32 -12.03 18.07
CA SER A 713 37.82 -11.91 19.44
C SER A 713 38.79 -12.53 20.44
N PRO A 714 39.19 -11.80 21.50
CA PRO A 714 39.94 -12.38 22.61
C PRO A 714 39.17 -13.48 23.36
N LEU A 715 37.84 -13.47 23.30
CA LEU A 715 36.94 -14.46 23.93
C LEU A 715 36.70 -15.68 23.03
N HIS A 716 36.83 -15.52 21.71
CA HIS A 716 36.62 -16.58 20.72
C HIS A 716 37.89 -16.89 19.92
N GLN A 717 39.04 -17.05 20.59
CA GLN A 717 40.34 -17.27 19.94
C GLN A 717 40.37 -18.47 18.98
N LYS A 718 39.56 -19.51 19.25
CA LYS A 718 39.46 -20.70 18.39
C LYS A 718 38.87 -20.43 17.01
N GLU A 719 38.12 -19.34 16.85
CA GLU A 719 37.50 -18.95 15.57
C GLU A 719 38.50 -18.28 14.62
N GLY A 720 39.64 -17.81 15.14
CA GLY A 720 40.64 -17.07 14.36
C GLY A 720 40.11 -15.72 13.84
N SER A 721 40.76 -15.21 12.79
CA SER A 721 40.33 -14.00 12.08
C SER A 721 39.27 -14.34 11.03
N ILE A 722 38.16 -13.62 11.05
CA ILE A 722 37.00 -13.84 10.17
C ILE A 722 36.84 -12.65 9.22
N LEU A 723 36.88 -12.92 7.92
CA LEU A 723 36.69 -11.92 6.86
C LEU A 723 35.21 -11.52 6.70
N GLU A 724 34.97 -10.34 6.13
CA GLU A 724 33.65 -9.70 6.03
C GLU A 724 32.57 -10.57 5.36
N ASP A 725 32.95 -11.34 4.33
CA ASP A 725 32.05 -12.26 3.61
C ASP A 725 31.44 -13.35 4.52
N GLN A 726 32.10 -13.67 5.63
CA GLN A 726 31.66 -14.67 6.59
C GLN A 726 30.88 -14.08 7.77
N TRP A 727 30.82 -12.76 7.92
CA TRP A 727 30.23 -12.11 9.11
C TRP A 727 28.75 -12.45 9.29
N LYS A 728 27.99 -12.52 8.20
CA LYS A 728 26.59 -12.92 8.21
C LYS A 728 26.42 -14.36 8.71
N LYS A 729 27.22 -15.29 8.18
CA LYS A 729 27.17 -16.73 8.54
C LYS A 729 27.59 -16.98 9.99
N ARG A 730 28.50 -16.16 10.51
CA ARG A 730 29.05 -16.25 11.87
C ARG A 730 28.31 -15.34 12.88
N GLU A 731 27.23 -14.70 12.46
CA GLU A 731 26.43 -13.78 13.27
C GLU A 731 27.27 -12.70 13.99
N ILE A 732 28.23 -12.11 13.29
CA ILE A 732 29.15 -11.10 13.84
C ILE A 732 28.44 -9.76 14.07
N HIS A 733 27.45 -9.44 13.23
CA HIS A 733 26.75 -8.16 13.29
C HIS A 733 26.01 -7.95 14.61
N SER A 734 26.07 -6.72 15.10
CA SER A 734 25.28 -6.26 16.25
C SER A 734 23.80 -6.25 15.86
N SER A 735 22.95 -6.88 16.68
CA SER A 735 21.50 -6.81 16.51
C SER A 735 20.97 -5.46 16.99
N PHE A 736 19.73 -5.12 16.61
CA PHE A 736 19.02 -3.97 17.18
C PHE A 736 19.00 -4.03 18.73
N TRP A 737 18.75 -5.22 19.29
CA TRP A 737 18.60 -5.37 20.74
C TRP A 737 19.92 -5.13 21.49
N ASP A 738 21.06 -5.40 20.86
CA ASP A 738 22.38 -5.16 21.43
C ASP A 738 22.67 -3.65 21.55
N SER A 739 22.27 -2.86 20.56
CA SER A 739 22.52 -1.41 20.53
C SER A 739 21.45 -0.57 21.23
N VAL A 740 20.26 -1.14 21.51
CA VAL A 740 19.12 -0.38 22.05
C VAL A 740 18.80 -0.69 23.50
N ILE A 741 18.89 -1.96 23.92
CA ILE A 741 18.53 -2.37 25.29
C ILE A 741 19.80 -2.74 26.04
N LEU A 742 20.09 -2.01 27.12
CA LEU A 742 21.21 -2.32 28.01
C LEU A 742 20.72 -3.06 29.25
N THR A 743 20.91 -4.37 29.32
CA THR A 743 20.53 -5.14 30.52
C THR A 743 21.57 -5.00 31.62
N ASN A 744 21.22 -5.37 32.85
CA ASN A 744 22.16 -5.41 33.96
C ASN A 744 23.29 -6.43 33.72
N LYS A 745 22.99 -7.54 33.04
CA LYS A 745 24.00 -8.52 32.60
C LYS A 745 24.96 -7.91 31.59
N ASP A 746 24.46 -7.13 30.64
CA ASP A 746 25.30 -6.42 29.69
C ASP A 746 26.24 -5.44 30.41
N LYS A 747 25.74 -4.67 31.39
CA LYS A 747 26.59 -3.76 32.20
C LYS A 747 27.74 -4.48 32.90
N GLN A 748 27.48 -5.64 33.49
CA GLN A 748 28.51 -6.46 34.13
C GLN A 748 29.57 -6.88 33.10
N LYS A 749 29.13 -7.42 31.96
CA LYS A 749 30.01 -7.81 30.86
C LYS A 749 30.84 -6.65 30.33
N MET A 750 30.24 -5.47 30.14
CA MET A 750 30.99 -4.27 29.72
C MET A 750 32.09 -3.90 30.72
N THR A 751 31.79 -4.00 32.02
CA THR A 751 32.74 -3.68 33.09
C THR A 751 33.92 -4.66 33.07
N GLU A 752 33.66 -5.95 32.91
CA GLU A 752 34.69 -6.99 32.76
C GLU A 752 35.57 -6.75 31.51
N MET A 753 34.95 -6.42 30.37
CA MET A 753 35.67 -6.15 29.13
C MET A 753 36.57 -4.91 29.22
N MET A 754 36.11 -3.85 29.90
CA MET A 754 36.91 -2.65 30.17
C MET A 754 38.14 -2.98 31.04
N GLN A 755 38.01 -3.86 32.03
CA GLN A 755 39.15 -4.32 32.85
C GLN A 755 40.20 -5.05 32.02
N HIS A 756 39.78 -5.74 30.95
CA HIS A 756 40.67 -6.38 29.97
C HIS A 756 41.17 -5.44 28.86
N GLY A 757 40.93 -4.14 28.98
CA GLY A 757 41.40 -3.12 28.03
C GLY A 757 40.58 -3.03 26.74
N HIS A 758 39.35 -3.57 26.73
CA HIS A 758 38.41 -3.41 25.63
C HIS A 758 37.34 -2.37 25.97
N ASN A 759 37.52 -1.15 25.46
CA ASN A 759 36.66 0.00 25.79
C ASN A 759 35.45 0.17 24.86
N ALA A 760 35.20 -0.76 23.92
CA ALA A 760 34.12 -0.59 22.96
C ALA A 760 32.75 -0.90 23.57
N VAL A 761 31.75 -0.11 23.19
CA VAL A 761 30.38 -0.21 23.71
C VAL A 761 29.39 -0.38 22.55
N PRO A 762 28.27 -1.11 22.73
CA PRO A 762 27.31 -1.34 21.65
C PRO A 762 26.66 -0.05 21.10
N SER A 763 26.47 0.94 21.97
CA SER A 763 25.94 2.25 21.62
C SER A 763 26.49 3.30 22.58
N THR A 764 26.58 4.54 22.14
CA THR A 764 26.99 5.67 22.97
C THR A 764 26.47 6.99 22.40
N ASN A 765 26.30 7.98 23.27
CA ASN A 765 25.90 9.33 22.87
C ASN A 765 27.07 10.30 23.10
N TRP A 766 27.32 11.14 22.10
CA TRP A 766 28.23 12.27 22.20
C TRP A 766 27.41 13.55 22.28
N SER A 767 27.27 14.11 23.50
CA SER A 767 26.34 15.19 23.79
C SER A 767 27.04 16.49 24.22
N TRP A 768 26.37 17.63 24.01
CA TRP A 768 26.86 18.94 24.42
C TRP A 768 25.76 19.91 24.82
N LYS A 769 26.12 20.91 25.64
CA LYS A 769 25.21 21.98 26.06
C LYS A 769 25.32 23.20 25.13
N PRO A 770 24.20 23.82 24.73
CA PRO A 770 24.20 25.01 23.88
C PRO A 770 24.54 26.27 24.69
N CYS A 771 25.77 26.39 25.19
CA CYS A 771 26.15 27.53 26.04
C CYS A 771 27.54 28.05 25.66
N MET A 772 27.70 29.37 25.48
CA MET A 772 29.03 29.96 25.26
C MET A 772 29.89 30.00 26.53
N ARG A 773 29.28 29.79 27.70
CA ARG A 773 29.98 29.78 29.00
C ARG A 773 30.41 28.40 29.45
N THR A 774 29.89 27.33 28.84
CA THR A 774 30.38 25.98 29.14
C THR A 774 31.72 25.79 28.45
N GLU A 775 32.72 25.34 29.21
CA GLU A 775 34.07 25.07 28.69
C GLU A 775 34.04 24.06 27.53
N TYR A 776 33.09 23.11 27.54
CA TYR A 776 32.85 22.13 26.48
C TYR A 776 31.47 22.32 25.83
N GLY A 777 31.40 23.23 24.85
CA GLY A 777 30.20 23.54 24.07
C GLY A 777 30.39 23.31 22.55
N PRO A 778 29.35 23.57 21.73
CA PRO A 778 29.37 23.24 20.30
C PRO A 778 30.54 23.87 19.54
N TYR A 779 30.90 25.12 19.84
CA TYR A 779 32.06 25.78 19.22
C TYR A 779 33.37 25.01 19.46
N LYS A 780 33.57 24.48 20.67
CA LYS A 780 34.78 23.71 21.03
C LYS A 780 34.77 22.34 20.37
N ILE A 781 33.63 21.67 20.34
CA ILE A 781 33.49 20.37 19.65
C ILE A 781 33.84 20.49 18.17
N MET A 782 33.37 21.56 17.53
CA MET A 782 33.55 21.82 16.10
C MET A 782 34.95 22.28 15.74
N ASN A 783 35.50 23.22 16.51
CA ASN A 783 36.64 24.03 16.07
C ASN A 783 37.90 23.88 16.94
N HIS A 784 37.85 23.18 18.07
CA HIS A 784 39.04 22.99 18.89
C HIS A 784 40.02 22.01 18.21
N PRO A 785 41.32 22.33 18.13
CA PRO A 785 42.29 21.56 17.33
C PRO A 785 42.61 20.18 17.91
N GLU A 786 42.37 19.97 19.20
CA GLU A 786 42.67 18.75 19.94
C GLU A 786 41.55 18.40 20.91
N ALA A 787 41.69 17.30 21.66
CA ALA A 787 40.74 16.94 22.71
C ALA A 787 40.69 18.05 23.77
N PHE A 788 39.48 18.36 24.26
CA PHE A 788 39.29 19.44 25.24
C PHE A 788 38.97 18.83 26.61
N ASP A 789 39.85 18.98 27.59
CA ASP A 789 39.73 18.36 28.93
C ASP A 789 39.43 16.85 28.88
N GLY A 790 40.09 16.14 27.96
CA GLY A 790 39.90 14.70 27.74
C GLY A 790 38.59 14.33 27.02
N LYS A 791 37.76 15.32 26.64
CA LYS A 791 36.52 15.12 25.89
C LYS A 791 36.74 15.19 24.38
N PRO A 792 35.93 14.45 23.60
CA PRO A 792 36.06 14.37 22.14
C PRO A 792 35.86 15.71 21.43
N THR A 793 36.61 15.97 20.38
CA THR A 793 36.37 17.07 19.43
C THR A 793 36.45 16.49 18.02
N ILE A 794 35.87 17.15 17.01
CA ILE A 794 35.92 16.66 15.64
C ILE A 794 37.38 16.48 15.20
N SER A 795 38.25 17.44 15.51
CA SER A 795 39.68 17.37 15.19
C SER A 795 40.40 16.22 15.91
N ALA A 796 40.07 15.96 17.18
CA ALA A 796 40.66 14.86 17.93
C ALA A 796 40.27 13.48 17.35
N ILE A 797 39.01 13.32 16.92
CA ILE A 797 38.57 12.08 16.27
C ILE A 797 39.28 11.89 14.93
N LYS A 798 39.37 12.94 14.10
CA LYS A 798 40.11 12.90 12.83
C LYS A 798 41.58 12.52 13.04
N SER A 799 42.22 13.10 14.06
CA SER A 799 43.60 12.78 14.43
C SER A 799 43.76 11.31 14.84
N GLN A 800 42.83 10.78 15.65
CA GLN A 800 42.82 9.37 16.05
C GLN A 800 42.62 8.42 14.86
N ILE A 801 41.76 8.78 13.90
CA ILE A 801 41.56 8.00 12.66
C ILE A 801 42.85 7.98 11.84
N ALA A 802 43.48 9.14 11.64
CA ALA A 802 44.73 9.24 10.88
C ALA A 802 45.87 8.42 11.51
N GLU A 803 46.00 8.45 12.84
CA GLU A 803 46.97 7.62 13.58
C GLU A 803 46.69 6.12 13.38
N THR A 804 45.42 5.73 13.44
CA THR A 804 44.99 4.34 13.22
C THR A 804 45.29 3.89 11.78
N ASP A 805 45.00 4.71 10.78
CA ASP A 805 45.28 4.40 9.37
C ASP A 805 46.78 4.33 9.06
N LEU A 806 47.58 5.16 9.73
CA LEU A 806 49.04 5.12 9.64
C LEU A 806 49.61 3.82 10.24
N SER A 807 49.15 3.43 11.44
CA SER A 807 49.61 2.20 12.11
C SER A 807 49.23 0.92 11.35
N THR A 808 48.04 0.93 10.73
CA THR A 808 47.54 -0.17 9.89
C THR A 808 48.08 -0.15 8.46
N GLN A 809 48.82 0.89 8.05
CA GLN A 809 49.30 1.12 6.69
C GLN A 809 48.18 1.19 5.62
N ARG A 810 46.97 1.54 6.04
CA ARG A 810 45.80 1.65 5.16
C ARG A 810 45.89 2.87 4.22
N SER A 811 46.56 3.92 4.66
CA SER A 811 46.77 5.19 3.93
C SER A 811 47.65 5.09 2.68
N LYS A 812 48.26 3.93 2.38
CA LYS A 812 49.01 3.70 1.12
C LYS A 812 48.13 3.24 -0.06
N TYR A 813 46.84 2.99 0.16
CA TYR A 813 45.94 2.35 -0.81
C TYR A 813 44.59 3.05 -0.99
N THR A 814 44.55 4.37 -0.89
CA THR A 814 43.38 5.14 -1.37
C THR A 814 43.47 5.27 -2.90
N PRO A 815 42.45 4.89 -3.69
CA PRO A 815 42.47 5.14 -5.12
C PRO A 815 42.52 6.65 -5.37
N LEU A 816 43.50 7.08 -6.16
CA LEU A 816 43.53 8.39 -6.81
C LEU A 816 42.36 8.49 -7.79
N THR A 817 41.17 8.83 -7.30
CA THR A 817 40.08 9.32 -8.15
C THR A 817 39.35 10.45 -7.43
N ALA A 818 39.96 11.63 -7.46
CA ALA A 818 39.30 12.93 -7.33
C ALA A 818 40.24 14.01 -7.88
N LEU A 819 40.11 14.27 -9.18
CA LEU A 819 40.32 15.59 -9.79
C LEU A 819 39.00 15.98 -10.44
#